data_AF-A0A673G8I6-F1
#
_entry.id   AF-A0A673G8I6-F1
#
_cell.length_a   1.000
_cell.length_b   1.000
_cell.length_c   1.000
_cell.angle_alpha   90.00
_cell.angle_beta   90.00
_cell.angle_gamma   90.00
#
_symmetry.space_group_name_H-M   'P 1'
#
loop_
_entity.id
_entity.type
_entity.pdbx_description
1 polymer ?
#
loop_
_entity_poly.entity_id
_entity_poly.type
_entity_poly.pdbx_seq_one_letter_code
_entity_poly.pdbx_strand_id
1 'polypeptide(L)'
;MSKKPPSGRGKGERPDAMAALQAANEELRAKLTEIQIELQQEKTKVSKLEREKSQEVRHEQHKSTVVVTELKAKLHEEKLRELHSFRETLLRQHESELVRVIKIKDGEIQRLQALVSALRDGSTDKVKSALMAEAREECRRTFEGERMRLQQEISELKLVKRQMEEALSVAVQADKIKATEIRSVYHLHQEEINRIKRECEREIRRLMQQLDEKDARRFQLKIAELSAIIRKLEVRNALLSEERNELLKRLREAESQYKPLLDKNRRLSRKNEELAHALRHMENKLHFVTQENIEMREKAGTIRRPSSLNDLDQSQEEREIEFLRLQVLEQQNIIDELSKVSSALISRRSIDSDGSSISYHTDRTPCTPDDDLEEGMLKEETELRFRQLTMEYQALQRAYALLQEQVGGTFDAEKEVKTREQLQAELIRYQTRIADLECVLSHQGQDMKWIEEKQALYKRNQELVEKIKNMETEETRLKNEIQDAKDQNELLEFRILELEERERRSPAINFQNIHFAEGMSPLQLYCEAEGVTDIVITELMKKLDILGDNANLTNEEQVVVIHARTVLTLAEKWLEQIEVTKSALQQKMLDIESEKELFSKQKGYLDEELDYRKQSLDHAHKRILELEAMLFDALQQEETGGKLSELLSEQDRGSLREAVDQWKRQVLSELRERDAQILRERMELLQHAQARIKELEEWIEAQKRQIKELEEKVSTIIFSNNAFISSLNVMFI
;
A
#
# COMPACT_ATOMS: atom_id res chain seq x y z
N MET A 1 -3.01 -97.83 -13.22
CA MET A 1 -3.97 -98.27 -12.20
C MET A 1 -4.02 -97.26 -11.06
N SER A 2 -5.23 -96.85 -10.67
CA SER A 2 -5.73 -96.44 -9.33
C SER A 2 -4.98 -95.49 -8.37
N LYS A 3 -5.77 -94.47 -7.95
CA LYS A 3 -5.96 -93.84 -6.60
C LYS A 3 -5.34 -92.44 -6.28
N LYS A 4 -6.26 -91.43 -6.28
CA LYS A 4 -6.50 -90.20 -5.46
C LYS A 4 -5.68 -89.95 -4.15
N PRO A 5 -5.79 -88.77 -3.47
CA PRO A 5 -5.87 -87.30 -3.85
C PRO A 5 -4.93 -86.42 -2.91
N PRO A 6 -4.98 -85.05 -2.75
CA PRO A 6 -6.07 -84.20 -2.16
C PRO A 6 -6.25 -82.72 -2.65
N SER A 7 -7.37 -82.09 -2.18
CA SER A 7 -7.83 -80.67 -1.99
C SER A 7 -7.09 -79.45 -2.59
N GLY A 8 -7.68 -78.30 -2.98
CA GLY A 8 -9.02 -77.68 -2.83
C GLY A 8 -8.96 -76.19 -2.38
N ARG A 9 -9.73 -75.30 -3.05
CA ARG A 9 -10.12 -73.86 -2.79
C ARG A 9 -9.17 -72.73 -3.29
N GLY A 10 -9.64 -71.61 -3.88
CA GLY A 10 -11.02 -71.14 -4.17
C GLY A 10 -11.12 -69.70 -4.77
N LYS A 11 -12.38 -69.21 -4.80
CA LYS A 11 -12.92 -67.83 -5.01
C LYS A 11 -12.98 -67.22 -6.43
N GLY A 12 -14.22 -66.99 -6.89
CA GLY A 12 -14.57 -66.12 -8.02
C GLY A 12 -16.00 -65.56 -7.90
N GLU A 13 -16.14 -64.37 -7.34
CA GLU A 13 -17.33 -63.49 -7.45
C GLU A 13 -16.80 -62.10 -7.83
N ARG A 14 -16.88 -61.74 -9.11
CA ARG A 14 -16.49 -60.43 -9.67
C ARG A 14 -17.23 -59.92 -10.94
N PRO A 15 -18.48 -60.30 -11.30
CA PRO A 15 -19.18 -59.66 -12.42
C PRO A 15 -19.87 -58.32 -12.08
N ASP A 16 -20.56 -58.21 -10.93
CA ASP A 16 -21.50 -57.10 -10.69
C ASP A 16 -20.85 -55.74 -10.38
N ALA A 17 -19.69 -55.72 -9.73
CA ALA A 17 -18.96 -54.49 -9.43
C ALA A 17 -18.36 -53.84 -10.69
N MET A 18 -18.03 -54.64 -11.71
CA MET A 18 -17.49 -54.14 -12.98
C MET A 18 -18.58 -53.49 -13.82
N ALA A 19 -19.79 -54.07 -13.85
CA ALA A 19 -20.94 -53.49 -14.53
C ALA A 19 -21.37 -52.14 -13.93
N ALA A 20 -21.36 -52.02 -12.60
CA ALA A 20 -21.69 -50.76 -11.92
C ALA A 20 -20.69 -49.63 -12.23
N LEU A 21 -19.39 -49.94 -12.28
CA LEU A 21 -18.36 -48.97 -12.66
C LEU A 21 -18.47 -48.54 -14.13
N GLN A 22 -18.91 -49.45 -15.00
CA GLN A 22 -19.09 -49.17 -16.42
C GLN A 22 -20.31 -48.25 -16.65
N ALA A 23 -21.41 -48.49 -15.94
CA ALA A 23 -22.58 -47.60 -15.94
C ALA A 23 -22.26 -46.21 -15.39
N ALA A 24 -21.50 -46.10 -14.30
CA ALA A 24 -21.07 -44.81 -13.75
C ALA A 24 -20.16 -44.04 -14.72
N ASN A 25 -19.29 -44.74 -15.46
CA ASN A 25 -18.46 -44.12 -16.50
C ASN A 25 -19.28 -43.63 -17.70
N GLU A 26 -20.30 -44.38 -18.11
CA GLU A 26 -21.23 -43.96 -19.16
C GLU A 26 -22.06 -42.74 -18.73
N GLU A 27 -22.50 -42.68 -17.48
CA GLU A 27 -23.19 -41.53 -16.91
C GLU A 27 -22.29 -40.28 -16.84
N LEU A 28 -21.02 -40.44 -16.44
CA LEU A 28 -20.05 -39.35 -16.44
C LEU A 28 -19.75 -38.83 -17.85
N ARG A 29 -19.67 -39.72 -18.85
CA ARG A 29 -19.52 -39.33 -20.26
C ARG A 29 -20.75 -38.59 -20.79
N ALA A 30 -21.95 -39.03 -20.41
CA ALA A 30 -23.19 -38.34 -20.76
C ALA A 30 -23.21 -36.92 -20.18
N LYS A 31 -22.88 -36.76 -18.89
CA LYS A 31 -22.80 -35.45 -18.23
C LYS A 31 -21.72 -34.55 -18.84
N LEU A 32 -20.55 -35.09 -19.18
CA LEU A 32 -19.49 -34.32 -19.85
C LEU A 32 -19.97 -33.79 -21.22
N THR A 33 -20.71 -34.62 -21.97
CA THR A 33 -21.27 -34.23 -23.27
C THR A 33 -22.34 -33.15 -23.11
N GLU A 34 -23.20 -33.28 -22.09
CA GLU A 34 -24.23 -32.28 -21.76
C GLU A 34 -23.59 -30.92 -21.40
N ILE A 35 -22.58 -30.92 -20.52
CA ILE A 35 -21.84 -29.71 -20.15
C ILE A 35 -21.13 -29.09 -21.37
N GLN A 36 -20.57 -29.91 -22.28
CA GLN A 36 -19.97 -29.41 -23.52
C GLN A 36 -21.00 -28.76 -24.44
N ILE A 37 -22.22 -29.31 -24.53
CA ILE A 37 -23.31 -28.73 -25.30
C ILE A 37 -23.75 -27.40 -24.67
N GLU A 38 -23.93 -27.35 -23.35
CA GLU A 38 -24.30 -26.14 -22.61
C GLU A 38 -23.25 -25.03 -22.77
N LEU A 39 -21.96 -25.37 -22.63
CA LEU A 39 -20.87 -24.42 -22.85
C LEU A 39 -20.87 -23.86 -24.28
N GLN A 40 -21.16 -24.70 -25.27
CA GLN A 40 -21.24 -24.26 -26.66
C GLN A 40 -22.47 -23.37 -26.89
N GLN A 41 -23.60 -23.67 -26.25
CA GLN A 41 -24.78 -22.82 -26.25
C GLN A 41 -24.50 -21.46 -25.58
N GLU A 42 -23.81 -21.43 -24.44
CA GLU A 42 -23.46 -20.18 -23.77
C GLU A 42 -22.46 -19.35 -24.59
N LYS A 43 -21.46 -19.97 -25.21
CA LYS A 43 -20.57 -19.27 -26.17
C LYS A 43 -21.34 -18.62 -27.31
N THR A 44 -22.34 -19.31 -27.88
CA THR A 44 -23.16 -18.74 -28.95
C THR A 44 -24.06 -17.59 -28.45
N LYS A 45 -24.60 -17.68 -27.23
CA LYS A 45 -25.35 -16.57 -26.61
C LYS A 45 -24.48 -15.34 -26.36
N VAL A 46 -23.29 -15.52 -25.78
CA VAL A 46 -22.33 -14.41 -25.55
C VAL A 46 -21.96 -13.75 -26.88
N SER A 47 -21.62 -14.54 -27.90
CA SER A 47 -21.30 -14.01 -29.22
C SER A 47 -22.49 -13.27 -29.87
N LYS A 48 -23.74 -13.64 -29.55
CA LYS A 48 -24.93 -12.93 -30.00
C LYS A 48 -25.09 -11.59 -29.27
N LEU A 49 -24.95 -11.58 -27.95
CA LEU A 49 -25.03 -10.38 -27.11
C LEU A 49 -23.93 -9.36 -27.46
N GLU A 50 -22.72 -9.83 -27.76
CA GLU A 50 -21.63 -8.95 -28.21
C GLU A 50 -21.97 -8.26 -29.54
N ARG A 51 -22.59 -8.99 -30.49
CA ARG A 51 -23.06 -8.41 -31.75
C ARG A 51 -24.19 -7.42 -31.53
N GLU A 52 -25.17 -7.74 -30.70
CA GLU A 52 -26.30 -6.86 -30.36
C GLU A 52 -25.80 -5.57 -29.69
N LYS A 53 -24.90 -5.68 -28.70
CA LYS A 53 -24.31 -4.51 -28.03
C LYS A 53 -23.44 -3.66 -28.96
N SER A 54 -22.70 -4.31 -29.87
CA SER A 54 -21.94 -3.60 -30.90
C SER A 54 -22.84 -2.85 -31.89
N GLN A 55 -24.02 -3.41 -32.21
CA GLN A 55 -25.02 -2.73 -33.05
C GLN A 55 -25.69 -1.57 -32.31
N GLU A 56 -25.97 -1.71 -31.01
CA GLU A 56 -26.55 -0.66 -30.18
C GLU A 56 -25.64 0.57 -30.08
N VAL A 57 -24.33 0.35 -29.83
CA VAL A 57 -23.32 1.44 -29.82
C VAL A 57 -23.26 2.15 -31.17
N ARG A 58 -23.30 1.40 -32.28
CA ARG A 58 -23.33 2.01 -33.63
C ARG A 58 -24.61 2.80 -33.88
N HIS A 59 -25.76 2.32 -33.41
CA HIS A 59 -27.02 3.03 -33.55
C HIS A 59 -27.00 4.34 -32.75
N GLU A 60 -26.47 4.33 -31.53
CA GLU A 60 -26.40 5.51 -30.68
C GLU A 60 -25.40 6.56 -31.21
N GLN A 61 -24.28 6.10 -31.77
CA GLN A 61 -23.35 6.96 -32.53
C GLN A 61 -24.02 7.60 -33.76
N HIS A 62 -24.84 6.84 -34.49
CA HIS A 62 -25.56 7.37 -35.65
C HIS A 62 -26.59 8.43 -35.22
N LYS A 63 -27.38 8.18 -34.16
CA LYS A 63 -28.30 9.17 -33.60
C LYS A 63 -27.57 10.45 -33.18
N SER A 64 -26.46 10.31 -32.46
CA SER A 64 -25.64 11.46 -32.04
C SER A 64 -25.13 12.27 -33.24
N THR A 65 -24.71 11.59 -34.30
CA THR A 65 -24.27 12.23 -35.55
C THR A 65 -25.40 13.01 -36.20
N VAL A 66 -26.60 12.43 -36.29
CA VAL A 66 -27.79 13.07 -36.87
C VAL A 66 -28.16 14.35 -36.09
N VAL A 67 -28.21 14.29 -34.77
CA VAL A 67 -28.51 15.45 -33.92
C VAL A 67 -27.48 16.57 -34.13
N VAL A 68 -26.19 16.24 -34.19
CA VAL A 68 -25.14 17.23 -34.47
C VAL A 68 -25.30 17.84 -35.86
N THR A 69 -25.67 17.07 -36.88
CA THR A 69 -25.93 17.61 -38.22
C THR A 69 -27.16 18.50 -38.28
N GLU A 70 -28.25 18.15 -37.58
CA GLU A 70 -29.46 18.97 -37.49
C GLU A 70 -29.20 20.29 -36.76
N LEU A 71 -28.44 20.26 -35.65
CA LEU A 71 -28.06 21.48 -34.92
C LEU A 71 -27.19 22.40 -35.78
N LYS A 72 -26.24 21.84 -36.55
CA LYS A 72 -25.43 22.62 -37.50
C LYS A 72 -26.29 23.24 -38.60
N ALA A 73 -27.28 22.52 -39.13
CA ALA A 73 -28.20 23.04 -40.13
C ALA A 73 -29.07 24.18 -39.58
N LYS A 74 -29.66 24.01 -38.38
CA LYS A 74 -30.45 25.04 -37.71
C LYS A 74 -29.64 26.31 -37.44
N LEU A 75 -28.41 26.17 -36.96
CA LEU A 75 -27.50 27.30 -36.76
C LEU A 75 -27.18 28.03 -38.06
N HIS A 76 -27.03 27.29 -39.17
CA HIS A 76 -26.79 27.90 -40.48
C HIS A 76 -28.04 28.66 -40.98
N GLU A 77 -29.23 28.10 -40.81
CA GLU A 77 -30.49 28.78 -41.14
C GLU A 77 -30.73 30.03 -40.30
N GLU A 78 -30.40 30.01 -39.00
CA GLU A 78 -30.46 31.19 -38.13
C GLU A 78 -29.52 32.29 -38.61
N LYS A 79 -28.26 31.95 -38.92
CA LYS A 79 -27.30 32.91 -39.48
C LYS A 79 -27.79 33.52 -40.79
N LEU A 80 -28.39 32.73 -41.67
CA LEU A 80 -28.94 33.24 -42.93
C LEU A 80 -30.15 34.16 -42.69
N ARG A 81 -31.02 33.82 -41.73
CA ARG A 81 -32.16 34.67 -41.35
C ARG A 81 -31.71 36.00 -40.76
N GLU A 82 -30.73 36.00 -39.87
CA GLU A 82 -30.15 37.21 -39.29
C GLU A 82 -29.49 38.09 -40.35
N LEU A 83 -28.68 37.49 -41.23
CA LEU A 83 -28.06 38.21 -42.36
C LEU A 83 -29.12 38.81 -43.30
N HIS A 84 -30.21 38.10 -43.55
CA HIS A 84 -31.30 38.62 -44.36
C HIS A 84 -32.03 39.79 -43.69
N SER A 85 -32.33 39.68 -42.39
CA SER A 85 -32.93 40.75 -41.60
C SER A 85 -32.05 42.00 -41.55
N PHE A 86 -30.74 41.82 -41.37
CA PHE A 86 -29.76 42.91 -41.40
C PHE A 86 -29.73 43.59 -42.77
N ARG A 87 -29.69 42.81 -43.86
CA ARG A 87 -29.71 43.32 -45.23
C ARG A 87 -30.99 44.11 -45.53
N GLU A 88 -32.16 43.63 -45.12
CA GLU A 88 -33.42 44.37 -45.29
C GLU A 88 -33.42 45.70 -44.52
N THR A 89 -32.90 45.69 -43.29
CA THR A 89 -32.83 46.90 -42.47
C THR A 89 -31.94 47.96 -43.13
N LEU A 90 -30.80 47.53 -43.68
CA LEU A 90 -29.89 48.42 -44.40
C LEU A 90 -30.50 48.95 -45.71
N LEU A 91 -31.26 48.13 -46.44
CA LEU A 91 -31.99 48.57 -47.63
C LEU A 91 -33.06 49.60 -47.27
N ARG A 92 -33.86 49.37 -46.23
CA ARG A 92 -34.86 50.35 -45.75
C ARG A 92 -34.22 51.67 -45.31
N GLN A 93 -33.06 51.61 -44.65
CA GLN A 93 -32.28 52.81 -44.30
C GLN A 93 -31.82 53.56 -45.55
N HIS A 94 -31.27 52.85 -46.54
CA HIS A 94 -30.83 53.45 -47.79
C HIS A 94 -31.99 54.10 -48.56
N GLU A 95 -33.15 53.44 -48.66
CA GLU A 95 -34.37 54.00 -49.27
C GLU A 95 -34.87 55.24 -48.53
N SER A 96 -34.84 55.23 -47.19
CA SER A 96 -35.19 56.39 -46.37
C SER A 96 -34.27 57.58 -46.63
N GLU A 97 -32.95 57.33 -46.78
CA GLU A 97 -31.96 58.36 -47.09
C GLU A 97 -32.18 58.93 -48.49
N LEU A 98 -32.44 58.07 -49.49
CA LEU A 98 -32.74 58.50 -50.85
C LEU A 98 -33.97 59.42 -50.88
N VAL A 99 -35.05 59.06 -50.17
CA VAL A 99 -36.25 59.90 -50.07
C VAL A 99 -35.93 61.24 -49.40
N ARG A 100 -35.09 61.24 -48.36
CA ARG A 100 -34.66 62.47 -47.68
C ARG A 100 -33.86 63.38 -48.63
N VAL A 101 -32.92 62.82 -49.39
CA VAL A 101 -32.12 63.54 -50.38
C VAL A 101 -33.00 64.10 -51.50
N ILE A 102 -33.96 63.31 -52.01
CA ILE A 102 -34.93 63.79 -53.02
C ILE A 102 -35.70 65.00 -52.48
N LYS A 103 -36.24 64.94 -51.26
CA LYS A 103 -36.94 66.07 -50.65
C LYS A 103 -36.09 67.33 -50.53
N ILE A 104 -34.82 67.18 -50.14
CA ILE A 104 -33.87 68.31 -50.06
C ILE A 104 -33.65 68.92 -51.45
N LYS A 105 -33.44 68.06 -52.47
CA LYS A 105 -33.24 68.51 -53.85
C LYS A 105 -34.48 69.17 -54.44
N ASP A 106 -35.67 68.63 -54.19
CA ASP A 106 -36.94 69.23 -54.61
C ASP A 106 -37.16 70.60 -53.92
N GLY A 107 -36.81 70.73 -52.64
CA GLY A 107 -36.82 72.00 -51.93
C GLY A 107 -35.89 73.04 -52.56
N GLU A 108 -34.66 72.66 -52.91
CA GLU A 108 -33.71 73.55 -53.60
C GLU A 108 -34.20 73.93 -55.01
N ILE A 109 -34.79 72.99 -55.75
CA ILE A 109 -35.41 73.26 -57.05
C ILE A 109 -36.53 74.28 -56.91
N GLN A 110 -37.42 74.12 -55.92
CA GLN A 110 -38.50 75.08 -55.65
C GLN A 110 -37.94 76.46 -55.26
N ARG A 111 -36.90 76.50 -54.42
CA ARG A 111 -36.21 77.74 -54.01
C ARG A 111 -35.60 78.47 -55.20
N LEU A 112 -34.89 77.74 -56.07
CA LEU A 112 -34.29 78.28 -57.29
C LEU A 112 -35.36 78.74 -58.28
N GLN A 113 -36.46 78.00 -58.43
CA GLN A 113 -37.61 78.42 -59.25
C GLN A 113 -38.26 79.71 -58.72
N ALA A 114 -38.45 79.83 -57.41
CA ALA A 114 -38.97 81.04 -56.78
C ALA A 114 -38.02 82.24 -56.99
N LEU A 115 -36.71 82.02 -56.89
CA LEU A 115 -35.69 83.04 -57.15
C LEU A 115 -35.72 83.52 -58.61
N VAL A 116 -35.83 82.59 -59.56
CA VAL A 116 -35.93 82.89 -61.00
C VAL A 116 -37.21 83.68 -61.30
N SER A 117 -38.35 83.30 -60.71
CA SER A 117 -39.60 84.06 -60.84
C SER A 117 -39.49 85.47 -60.24
N ALA A 118 -38.86 85.61 -59.07
CA ALA A 118 -38.65 86.91 -58.43
C ALA A 118 -37.71 87.84 -59.23
N LEU A 119 -36.70 87.28 -59.89
CA LEU A 119 -35.82 88.01 -60.83
C LEU A 119 -36.53 88.40 -62.13
N ARG A 120 -37.57 87.64 -62.53
CA ARG A 120 -38.39 87.92 -63.72
C ARG A 120 -39.37 89.08 -63.49
N ASP A 121 -39.90 89.20 -62.27
CA ASP A 121 -41.04 90.08 -61.96
C ASP A 121 -40.70 91.29 -61.04
N GLY A 122 -39.46 91.41 -60.54
CA GLY A 122 -39.11 92.43 -59.52
C GLY A 122 -37.81 93.22 -59.78
N SER A 123 -37.77 94.48 -59.33
CA SER A 123 -36.53 95.28 -59.28
C SER A 123 -35.54 94.70 -58.26
N THR A 124 -34.26 94.70 -58.60
CA THR A 124 -33.13 94.07 -57.89
C THR A 124 -33.10 94.28 -56.36
N ASP A 125 -33.55 95.43 -55.87
CA ASP A 125 -33.57 95.75 -54.43
C ASP A 125 -34.65 95.00 -53.64
N LYS A 126 -35.78 94.66 -54.27
CA LYS A 126 -36.83 93.87 -53.63
C LYS A 126 -36.41 92.41 -53.48
N VAL A 127 -35.66 91.88 -54.45
CA VAL A 127 -35.12 90.52 -54.43
C VAL A 127 -34.05 90.37 -53.33
N LYS A 128 -33.15 91.35 -53.18
CA LYS A 128 -32.16 91.34 -52.08
C LYS A 128 -32.80 91.36 -50.70
N SER A 129 -33.83 92.20 -50.49
CA SER A 129 -34.50 92.31 -49.21
C SER A 129 -35.27 91.03 -48.86
N ALA A 130 -35.95 90.43 -49.84
CA ALA A 130 -36.64 89.15 -49.68
C ALA A 130 -35.67 88.00 -49.35
N LEU A 131 -34.52 87.91 -50.04
CA LEU A 131 -33.52 86.88 -49.78
C LEU A 131 -32.90 86.98 -48.38
N MET A 132 -32.64 88.21 -47.90
CA MET A 132 -32.10 88.41 -46.56
C MET A 132 -33.13 88.11 -45.47
N ALA A 133 -34.41 88.36 -45.73
CA ALA A 133 -35.50 87.97 -44.83
C ALA A 133 -35.67 86.44 -44.79
N GLU A 134 -35.67 85.78 -45.95
CA GLU A 134 -35.78 84.32 -46.06
C GLU A 134 -34.61 83.61 -45.37
N ALA A 135 -33.36 84.06 -45.61
CA ALA A 135 -32.17 83.48 -44.97
C ALA A 135 -32.20 83.61 -43.44
N ARG A 136 -32.76 84.70 -42.91
CA ARG A 136 -32.94 84.89 -41.46
C ARG A 136 -34.01 83.95 -40.90
N GLU A 137 -35.11 83.74 -41.62
CA GLU A 137 -36.19 82.87 -41.17
C GLU A 137 -35.82 81.38 -41.28
N GLU A 138 -35.05 80.99 -42.31
CA GLU A 138 -34.45 79.66 -42.46
C GLU A 138 -33.48 79.33 -41.33
N CYS A 139 -32.61 80.28 -40.94
CA CYS A 139 -31.69 80.14 -39.82
C CYS A 139 -32.44 79.99 -38.47
N ARG A 140 -33.58 80.69 -38.32
CA ARG A 140 -34.41 80.58 -37.11
C ARG A 140 -35.12 79.22 -37.03
N ARG A 141 -35.71 78.74 -38.14
CA ARG A 141 -36.37 77.42 -38.22
C ARG A 141 -35.40 76.27 -38.00
N THR A 142 -34.20 76.34 -38.56
CA THR A 142 -33.16 75.31 -38.37
C THR A 142 -32.71 75.22 -36.91
N PHE A 143 -32.45 76.36 -36.27
CA PHE A 143 -32.13 76.41 -34.83
C PHE A 143 -33.27 75.88 -33.95
N GLU A 144 -34.52 76.26 -34.23
CA GLU A 144 -35.69 75.75 -33.50
C GLU A 144 -35.93 74.25 -33.69
N GLY A 145 -35.70 73.74 -34.90
CA GLY A 145 -35.75 72.32 -35.21
C GLY A 145 -34.67 71.52 -34.45
N GLU A 146 -33.43 72.01 -34.42
CA GLU A 146 -32.35 71.39 -33.66
C GLU A 146 -32.60 71.44 -32.15
N ARG A 147 -33.11 72.55 -31.63
CA ARG A 147 -33.51 72.67 -30.22
C ARG A 147 -34.57 71.63 -29.87
N MET A 148 -35.61 71.48 -30.69
CA MET A 148 -36.67 70.48 -30.44
C MET A 148 -36.15 69.05 -30.51
N ARG A 149 -35.26 68.74 -31.47
CA ARG A 149 -34.61 67.42 -31.58
C ARG A 149 -33.77 67.10 -30.34
N LEU A 150 -32.90 68.01 -29.93
CA LEU A 150 -32.06 67.82 -28.74
C LEU A 150 -32.91 67.69 -27.47
N GLN A 151 -34.03 68.42 -27.39
CA GLN A 151 -34.94 68.34 -26.25
C GLN A 151 -35.71 67.02 -26.21
N GLN A 152 -36.04 66.44 -27.36
CA GLN A 152 -36.58 65.08 -27.46
C GLN A 152 -35.53 64.04 -27.07
N GLU A 153 -34.30 64.16 -27.57
CA GLU A 153 -33.19 63.25 -27.25
C GLU A 153 -32.87 63.24 -25.74
N ILE A 154 -32.85 64.42 -25.10
CA ILE A 154 -32.72 64.53 -23.64
C ILE A 154 -33.87 63.79 -22.91
N SER A 155 -35.08 63.84 -23.45
CA SER A 155 -36.25 63.18 -22.85
C SER A 155 -36.18 61.66 -22.99
N GLU A 156 -35.73 61.18 -24.15
CA GLU A 156 -35.50 59.75 -24.42
C GLU A 156 -34.35 59.20 -23.56
N LEU A 157 -33.24 59.93 -23.45
CA LEU A 157 -32.12 59.56 -22.59
C LEU A 157 -32.51 59.49 -21.11
N LYS A 158 -33.37 60.41 -20.64
CA LYS A 158 -33.92 60.35 -19.27
C LYS A 158 -34.78 59.11 -19.03
N LEU A 159 -35.57 58.70 -20.02
CA LEU A 159 -36.38 57.48 -19.93
C LEU A 159 -35.50 56.23 -19.86
N VAL A 160 -34.51 56.13 -20.75
CA VAL A 160 -33.56 55.01 -20.76
C VAL A 160 -32.76 54.95 -19.47
N LYS A 161 -32.30 56.11 -18.95
CA LYS A 161 -31.61 56.18 -17.66
C LYS A 161 -32.47 55.58 -16.53
N ARG A 162 -33.75 55.97 -16.42
CA ARG A 162 -34.65 55.45 -15.40
C ARG A 162 -34.84 53.94 -15.54
N GLN A 163 -35.01 53.43 -16.76
CA GLN A 163 -35.13 51.99 -17.01
C GLN A 163 -33.86 51.22 -16.59
N MET A 164 -32.68 51.79 -16.83
CA MET A 164 -31.42 51.18 -16.40
C MET A 164 -31.21 51.23 -14.88
N GLU A 165 -31.65 52.31 -14.20
CA GLU A 165 -31.65 52.39 -12.75
C GLU A 165 -32.57 51.33 -12.11
N GLU A 166 -33.75 51.10 -12.69
CA GLU A 166 -34.67 50.04 -12.25
C GLU A 166 -34.08 48.64 -12.48
N ALA A 167 -33.48 48.39 -13.65
CA ALA A 167 -32.80 47.13 -13.95
C ALA A 167 -31.62 46.87 -12.99
N LEU A 168 -30.82 47.90 -12.68
CA LEU A 168 -29.73 47.82 -11.71
C LEU A 168 -30.25 47.49 -10.31
N SER A 169 -31.33 48.13 -9.86
CA SER A 169 -31.96 47.84 -8.56
C SER A 169 -32.40 46.38 -8.45
N VAL A 170 -33.02 45.84 -9.50
CA VAL A 170 -33.42 44.43 -9.57
C VAL A 170 -32.20 43.50 -9.53
N ALA A 171 -31.13 43.82 -10.26
CA ALA A 171 -29.90 43.03 -10.26
C ALA A 171 -29.24 43.01 -8.87
N VAL A 172 -29.13 44.16 -8.20
CA VAL A 172 -28.58 44.27 -6.83
C VAL A 172 -29.40 43.45 -5.84
N GLN A 173 -30.73 43.48 -5.96
CA GLN A 173 -31.60 42.70 -5.08
C GLN A 173 -31.45 41.18 -5.34
N ALA A 174 -31.32 40.77 -6.60
CA ALA A 174 -31.07 39.37 -6.95
C ALA A 174 -29.72 38.88 -6.40
N ASP A 175 -28.67 39.70 -6.48
CA ASP A 175 -27.35 39.37 -5.92
C ASP A 175 -27.39 39.28 -4.39
N LYS A 176 -28.17 40.14 -3.72
CA LYS A 176 -28.39 40.06 -2.28
C LYS A 176 -29.04 38.74 -1.88
N ILE A 177 -30.04 38.29 -2.64
CA ILE A 177 -30.72 36.99 -2.42
C ILE A 177 -29.74 35.84 -2.64
N LYS A 178 -29.01 35.81 -3.75
CA LYS A 178 -27.98 34.80 -4.02
C LYS A 178 -26.93 34.74 -2.91
N ALA A 179 -26.46 35.89 -2.42
CA ALA A 179 -25.51 35.94 -1.31
C ALA A 179 -26.09 35.34 -0.02
N THR A 180 -27.39 35.52 0.26
CA THR A 180 -28.05 34.87 1.40
C THR A 180 -28.20 33.36 1.20
N GLU A 181 -28.51 32.90 0.00
CA GLU A 181 -28.61 31.48 -0.33
C GLU A 181 -27.27 30.76 -0.20
N ILE A 182 -26.19 31.36 -0.75
CA ILE A 182 -24.82 30.83 -0.62
C ILE A 182 -24.44 30.68 0.86
N ARG A 183 -24.73 31.68 1.70
CA ARG A 183 -24.48 31.60 3.15
C ARG A 183 -25.28 30.48 3.82
N SER A 184 -26.56 30.32 3.45
CA SER A 184 -27.42 29.24 3.97
C SER A 184 -26.89 27.84 3.59
N VAL A 185 -26.52 27.66 2.31
CA VAL A 185 -25.96 26.40 1.80
C VAL A 185 -24.63 26.08 2.49
N TYR A 186 -23.78 27.08 2.72
CA TYR A 186 -22.53 26.91 3.48
C TYR A 186 -22.81 26.42 4.92
N HIS A 187 -23.77 27.04 5.61
CA HIS A 187 -24.16 26.60 6.96
C HIS A 187 -24.67 25.15 6.98
N LEU A 188 -25.54 24.77 6.03
CA LEU A 188 -26.04 23.40 5.91
C LEU A 188 -24.92 22.38 5.62
N HIS A 189 -23.99 22.72 4.74
CA HIS A 189 -22.82 21.87 4.49
C HIS A 189 -21.96 21.72 5.74
N GLN A 190 -21.76 22.80 6.49
CA GLN A 190 -20.99 22.77 7.72
C GLN A 190 -21.67 21.87 8.78
N GLU A 191 -23.00 21.87 8.86
CA GLU A 191 -23.77 20.97 9.73
C GLU A 191 -23.65 19.51 9.30
N GLU A 192 -23.72 19.20 8.00
CA GLU A 192 -23.59 17.84 7.49
C GLU A 192 -22.17 17.29 7.69
N ILE A 193 -21.13 18.10 7.46
CA ILE A 193 -19.74 17.74 7.81
C ILE A 193 -19.63 17.38 9.29
N ASN A 194 -20.21 18.20 10.16
CA ASN A 194 -20.21 17.93 11.60
C ASN A 194 -20.98 16.66 11.97
N ARG A 195 -22.07 16.36 11.26
CA ARG A 195 -22.83 15.13 11.45
C ARG A 195 -22.04 13.90 11.01
N ILE A 196 -21.44 13.91 9.82
CA ILE A 196 -20.59 12.84 9.29
C ILE A 196 -19.43 12.57 10.27
N LYS A 197 -18.76 13.62 10.76
CA LYS A 197 -17.69 13.49 11.74
C LYS A 197 -18.15 12.74 13.00
N ARG A 198 -19.32 13.10 13.55
CA ARG A 198 -19.90 12.40 14.71
C ARG A 198 -20.28 10.95 14.40
N GLU A 199 -20.74 10.65 13.18
CA GLU A 199 -21.06 9.29 12.74
C GLU A 199 -19.79 8.44 12.63
N CYS A 200 -18.74 8.95 12.00
CA CYS A 200 -17.44 8.28 11.91
C CYS A 200 -16.85 8.02 13.31
N GLU A 201 -16.86 9.00 14.20
CA GLU A 201 -16.37 8.81 15.59
C GLU A 201 -17.19 7.77 16.37
N ARG A 202 -18.50 7.65 16.09
CA ARG A 202 -19.34 6.60 16.70
C ARG A 202 -18.97 5.23 16.14
N GLU A 203 -18.73 5.12 14.84
CA GLU A 203 -18.39 3.85 14.20
C GLU A 203 -16.99 3.36 14.62
N ILE A 204 -16.01 4.26 14.70
CA ILE A 204 -14.67 3.94 15.24
C ILE A 204 -14.79 3.36 16.65
N ARG A 205 -15.58 3.99 17.52
CA ARG A 205 -15.80 3.49 18.90
C ARG A 205 -16.44 2.10 18.92
N ARG A 206 -17.43 1.83 18.05
CA ARG A 206 -18.03 0.48 17.94
C ARG A 206 -17.02 -0.56 17.46
N LEU A 207 -16.25 -0.24 16.42
CA LEU A 207 -15.25 -1.16 15.86
C LEU A 207 -14.15 -1.48 16.88
N MET A 208 -13.69 -0.48 17.64
CA MET A 208 -12.76 -0.69 18.75
C MET A 208 -13.33 -1.65 19.80
N GLN A 209 -14.57 -1.44 20.24
CA GLN A 209 -15.21 -2.33 21.21
C GLN A 209 -15.34 -3.77 20.69
N GLN A 210 -15.68 -3.96 19.42
CA GLN A 210 -15.74 -5.29 18.81
C GLN A 210 -14.37 -5.97 18.72
N LEU A 211 -13.30 -5.19 18.50
CA LEU A 211 -11.93 -5.71 18.49
C LEU A 211 -11.53 -6.20 19.89
N ASP A 212 -11.79 -5.38 20.92
CA ASP A 212 -11.52 -5.73 22.32
C ASP A 212 -12.29 -7.00 22.74
N GLU A 213 -13.56 -7.13 22.34
CA GLU A 213 -14.35 -8.34 22.60
C GLU A 213 -13.80 -9.58 21.88
N LYS A 214 -13.35 -9.44 20.63
CA LYS A 214 -12.73 -10.54 19.87
C LYS A 214 -11.40 -10.97 20.50
N ASP A 215 -10.58 -10.03 20.92
CA ASP A 215 -9.31 -10.30 21.60
C ASP A 215 -9.56 -10.96 22.97
N ALA A 216 -10.55 -10.48 23.74
CA ALA A 216 -10.96 -11.10 24.99
C ALA A 216 -11.42 -12.57 24.77
N ARG A 217 -12.22 -12.84 23.74
CA ARG A 217 -12.63 -14.22 23.38
C ARG A 217 -11.44 -15.09 23.00
N ARG A 218 -10.49 -14.56 22.23
CA ARG A 218 -9.27 -15.28 21.85
C ARG A 218 -8.42 -15.64 23.06
N PHE A 219 -8.26 -14.71 24.01
CA PHE A 219 -7.56 -14.98 25.26
C PHE A 219 -8.28 -16.01 26.13
N GLN A 220 -9.60 -15.93 26.25
CA GLN A 220 -10.39 -16.93 26.98
C GLN A 220 -10.25 -18.33 26.37
N LEU A 221 -10.31 -18.44 25.04
CA LEU A 221 -10.10 -19.72 24.36
C LEU A 221 -8.70 -20.26 24.64
N LYS A 222 -7.67 -19.39 24.63
CA LYS A 222 -6.30 -19.81 24.93
C LYS A 222 -6.13 -20.28 26.37
N ILE A 223 -6.77 -19.62 27.32
CA ILE A 223 -6.79 -20.03 28.73
C ILE A 223 -7.47 -21.40 28.87
N ALA A 224 -8.58 -21.63 28.17
CA ALA A 224 -9.29 -22.91 28.20
C ALA A 224 -8.44 -24.06 27.62
N GLU A 225 -7.76 -23.82 26.50
CA GLU A 225 -6.81 -24.78 25.91
C GLU A 225 -5.68 -25.14 26.88
N LEU A 226 -5.03 -24.13 27.46
CA LEU A 226 -3.94 -24.33 28.41
C LEU A 226 -4.42 -25.06 29.66
N SER A 227 -5.61 -24.72 30.16
CA SER A 227 -6.23 -25.42 31.30
C SER A 227 -6.52 -26.88 30.99
N ALA A 228 -6.96 -27.20 29.77
CA ALA A 228 -7.17 -28.58 29.33
C ALA A 228 -5.85 -29.36 29.22
N ILE A 229 -4.78 -28.73 28.75
CA ILE A 229 -3.44 -29.33 28.71
C ILE A 229 -2.92 -29.60 30.13
N ILE A 230 -3.06 -28.64 31.04
CA ILE A 230 -2.66 -28.79 32.45
C ILE A 230 -3.37 -30.00 33.08
N ARG A 231 -4.70 -30.11 32.92
CA ARG A 231 -5.46 -31.27 33.43
C ARG A 231 -4.95 -32.60 32.87
N LYS A 232 -4.62 -32.67 31.58
CA LYS A 232 -4.04 -33.90 30.98
C LYS A 232 -2.68 -34.23 31.59
N LEU A 233 -1.84 -33.23 31.84
CA LEU A 233 -0.54 -33.42 32.48
C LEU A 233 -0.68 -33.84 33.95
N GLU A 234 -1.65 -33.29 34.68
CA GLU A 234 -1.96 -33.69 36.05
C GLU A 234 -2.40 -35.15 36.14
N VAL A 235 -3.30 -35.59 35.25
CA VAL A 235 -3.72 -37.01 35.17
C VAL A 235 -2.54 -37.91 34.86
N ARG A 236 -1.68 -37.54 33.90
CA ARG A 236 -0.47 -38.31 33.58
C ARG A 236 0.49 -38.39 34.77
N ASN A 237 0.69 -37.29 35.50
CA ASN A 237 1.53 -37.27 36.70
C ASN A 237 0.97 -38.15 37.81
N ALA A 238 -0.35 -38.20 37.98
CA ALA A 238 -1.00 -39.10 38.93
C ALA A 238 -0.72 -40.58 38.58
N LEU A 239 -0.91 -40.96 37.31
CA LEU A 239 -0.60 -42.32 36.82
C LEU A 239 0.87 -42.69 37.03
N LEU A 240 1.81 -41.80 36.67
CA LEU A 240 3.24 -42.03 36.89
C LEU A 240 3.58 -42.19 38.38
N SER A 241 2.89 -41.45 39.26
CA SER A 241 3.05 -41.58 40.71
C SER A 241 2.55 -42.94 41.22
N GLU A 242 1.41 -43.42 40.70
CA GLU A 242 0.88 -44.75 40.99
C GLU A 242 1.83 -45.86 40.52
N GLU A 243 2.32 -45.79 39.28
CA GLU A 243 3.32 -46.72 38.74
C GLU A 243 4.58 -46.75 39.60
N ARG A 244 5.09 -45.58 40.00
CA ARG A 244 6.24 -45.48 40.92
C ARG A 244 5.97 -46.17 42.25
N ASN A 245 4.78 -45.99 42.83
CA ASN A 245 4.42 -46.60 44.11
C ASN A 245 4.29 -48.12 44.00
N GLU A 246 3.75 -48.63 42.90
CA GLU A 246 3.64 -50.07 42.66
C GLU A 246 5.03 -50.70 42.45
N LEU A 247 5.93 -50.04 41.72
CA LEU A 247 7.33 -50.47 41.60
C LEU A 247 8.04 -50.49 42.95
N LEU A 248 7.84 -49.48 43.80
CA LEU A 248 8.38 -49.45 45.15
C LEU A 248 7.84 -50.60 46.02
N LYS A 249 6.56 -50.94 45.87
CA LYS A 249 5.96 -52.06 46.59
C LYS A 249 6.59 -53.39 46.16
N ARG A 250 6.72 -53.64 44.85
CA ARG A 250 7.38 -54.84 44.31
C ARG A 250 8.84 -54.95 44.77
N LEU A 251 9.55 -53.83 44.81
CA LEU A 251 10.92 -53.80 45.33
C LEU A 251 10.97 -54.25 46.80
N ARG A 252 10.10 -53.71 47.65
CA ARG A 252 10.02 -54.10 49.08
C ARG A 252 9.65 -55.58 49.25
N GLU A 253 8.74 -56.10 48.43
CA GLU A 253 8.37 -57.52 48.43
C GLU A 253 9.56 -58.42 48.05
N ALA A 254 10.30 -58.05 47.00
CA ALA A 254 11.52 -58.76 46.60
C ALA A 254 12.60 -58.70 47.69
N GLU A 255 12.83 -57.54 48.30
CA GLU A 255 13.75 -57.37 49.42
C GLU A 255 13.35 -58.25 50.62
N SER A 256 12.05 -58.30 50.95
CA SER A 256 11.53 -59.14 52.02
C SER A 256 11.74 -60.63 51.74
N GLN A 257 11.63 -61.07 50.47
CA GLN A 257 11.88 -62.46 50.08
C GLN A 257 13.37 -62.83 50.12
N TYR A 258 14.26 -61.90 49.75
CA TYR A 258 15.70 -62.16 49.69
C TYR A 258 16.38 -62.16 51.07
N LYS A 259 15.87 -61.35 52.02
CA LYS A 259 16.42 -61.22 53.38
C LYS A 259 16.61 -62.55 54.14
N PRO A 260 15.61 -63.45 54.23
CA PRO A 260 15.78 -64.74 54.92
C PRO A 260 16.77 -65.67 54.19
N LEU A 261 16.87 -65.57 52.87
CA LEU A 261 17.84 -66.35 52.10
C LEU A 261 19.28 -65.88 52.39
N LEU A 262 19.50 -64.57 52.47
CA LEU A 262 20.79 -64.01 52.89
C LEU A 262 21.16 -64.43 54.31
N ASP A 263 20.22 -64.37 55.25
CA ASP A 263 20.48 -64.78 56.63
C ASP A 263 20.77 -66.29 56.74
N LYS A 264 20.05 -67.12 55.96
CA LYS A 264 20.33 -68.56 55.85
C LYS A 264 21.71 -68.81 55.26
N ASN A 265 22.09 -68.09 54.19
CA ASN A 265 23.40 -68.22 53.58
C ASN A 265 24.51 -67.84 54.56
N ARG A 266 24.38 -66.72 55.28
CA ARG A 266 25.32 -66.32 56.34
C ARG A 266 25.48 -67.36 57.45
N ARG A 267 24.39 -68.05 57.84
CA ARG A 267 24.45 -69.15 58.83
C ARG A 267 25.17 -70.37 58.27
N LEU A 268 24.89 -70.73 57.01
CA LEU A 268 25.57 -71.83 56.32
C LEU A 268 27.06 -71.55 56.14
N SER A 269 27.45 -70.33 55.78
CA SER A 269 28.86 -69.93 55.69
C SER A 269 29.58 -70.12 57.02
N ARG A 270 29.00 -69.66 58.15
CA ARG A 270 29.59 -69.89 59.48
C ARG A 270 29.74 -71.37 59.81
N LYS A 271 28.72 -72.17 59.50
CA LYS A 271 28.76 -73.62 59.74
C LYS A 271 29.81 -74.32 58.87
N ASN A 272 29.98 -73.86 57.62
CA ASN A 272 31.05 -74.35 56.75
C ASN A 272 32.43 -73.99 57.28
N GLU A 273 32.61 -72.79 57.83
CA GLU A 273 33.86 -72.39 58.50
C GLU A 273 34.15 -73.28 59.71
N GLU A 274 33.16 -73.52 60.58
CA GLU A 274 33.27 -74.42 61.74
C GLU A 274 33.68 -75.84 61.32
N LEU A 275 33.02 -76.40 60.29
CA LEU A 275 33.35 -77.72 59.75
C LEU A 275 34.76 -77.75 59.14
N ALA A 276 35.16 -76.72 58.40
CA ALA A 276 36.50 -76.60 57.84
C ALA A 276 37.58 -76.48 58.94
N HIS A 277 37.26 -75.86 60.08
CA HIS A 277 38.13 -75.85 61.26
C HIS A 277 38.23 -77.24 61.91
N ALA A 278 37.10 -77.94 62.07
CA ALA A 278 37.09 -79.29 62.63
C ALA A 278 37.84 -80.30 61.75
N LEU A 279 37.65 -80.24 60.43
CA LEU A 279 38.39 -81.05 59.46
C LEU A 279 39.89 -80.82 59.56
N ARG A 280 40.35 -79.57 59.54
CA ARG A 280 41.78 -79.25 59.75
C ARG A 280 42.33 -79.80 61.06
N HIS A 281 41.53 -79.79 62.13
CA HIS A 281 41.96 -80.37 63.41
C HIS A 281 42.09 -81.90 63.33
N MET A 282 41.16 -82.58 62.66
CA MET A 282 41.24 -84.03 62.44
C MET A 282 42.38 -84.41 61.51
N GLU A 283 42.61 -83.67 60.43
CA GLU A 283 43.75 -83.85 59.52
C GLU A 283 45.08 -83.74 60.29
N ASN A 284 45.22 -82.75 61.15
CA ASN A 284 46.42 -82.60 61.99
C ASN A 284 46.60 -83.77 62.98
N LYS A 285 45.51 -84.27 63.60
CA LYS A 285 45.56 -85.46 64.45
C LYS A 285 45.94 -86.71 63.66
N LEU A 286 45.36 -86.89 62.48
CA LEU A 286 45.69 -88.01 61.58
C LEU A 286 47.16 -87.95 61.18
N HIS A 287 47.67 -86.77 60.84
CA HIS A 287 49.09 -86.58 60.52
C HIS A 287 49.99 -86.97 61.71
N PHE A 288 49.64 -86.56 62.92
CA PHE A 288 50.38 -86.94 64.13
C PHE A 288 50.38 -88.45 64.38
N VAL A 289 49.21 -89.10 64.32
CA VAL A 289 49.08 -90.56 64.50
C VAL A 289 49.79 -91.33 63.39
N THR A 290 49.78 -90.81 62.16
CA THR A 290 50.50 -91.42 61.04
C THR A 290 52.01 -91.31 61.25
N GLN A 291 52.50 -90.15 61.71
CA GLN A 291 53.90 -89.94 62.03
C GLN A 291 54.36 -90.85 63.20
N GLU A 292 53.57 -90.95 64.27
CA GLU A 292 53.84 -91.85 65.39
C GLU A 292 53.86 -93.32 64.94
N ASN A 293 52.97 -93.73 64.03
CA ASN A 293 52.99 -95.07 63.43
C ASN A 293 54.25 -95.32 62.60
N ILE A 294 54.73 -94.34 61.84
CA ILE A 294 56.00 -94.44 61.10
C ILE A 294 57.16 -94.60 62.09
N GLU A 295 57.21 -93.78 63.14
CA GLU A 295 58.25 -93.90 64.18
C GLU A 295 58.18 -95.25 64.93
N MET A 296 56.99 -95.78 65.19
CA MET A 296 56.79 -97.10 65.80
C MET A 296 57.24 -98.22 64.86
N ARG A 297 56.97 -98.11 63.56
CA ARG A 297 57.47 -99.06 62.53
C ARG A 297 58.98 -99.01 62.39
N GLU A 298 59.58 -97.82 62.43
CA GLU A 298 61.04 -97.66 62.44
C GLU A 298 61.67 -98.26 63.71
N LYS A 299 61.05 -98.07 64.88
CA LYS A 299 61.47 -98.69 66.15
C LYS A 299 61.30 -100.22 66.17
N ALA A 300 60.35 -100.77 65.40
CA ALA A 300 60.13 -102.21 65.26
C ALA A 300 61.04 -102.88 64.20
N GLY A 301 61.79 -102.11 63.40
CA GLY A 301 62.63 -102.60 62.30
C GLY A 301 63.95 -103.29 62.69
N THR A 302 64.20 -103.59 63.97
CA THR A 302 65.50 -104.15 64.43
C THR A 302 65.39 -105.48 65.21
N ILE A 303 64.49 -106.40 64.84
CA ILE A 303 64.55 -107.79 65.34
C ILE A 303 64.27 -108.80 64.21
N ARG A 304 65.21 -109.75 64.05
CA ARG A 304 65.28 -110.83 63.05
C ARG A 304 64.07 -111.79 63.08
N ARG A 305 63.78 -112.30 61.87
CA ARG A 305 63.07 -113.55 61.50
C ARG A 305 63.01 -114.66 62.58
N PRO A 306 61.89 -115.40 62.60
CA PRO A 306 61.90 -116.85 62.32
C PRO A 306 60.84 -117.19 61.23
N SER A 307 61.07 -118.07 60.25
CA SER A 307 61.30 -119.52 60.30
C SER A 307 60.10 -120.35 60.80
N SER A 308 59.06 -120.54 59.96
CA SER A 308 58.47 -121.88 59.69
C SER A 308 57.38 -121.78 58.60
N LEU A 309 57.69 -122.38 57.47
CA LEU A 309 56.92 -122.43 56.24
C LEU A 309 55.92 -123.60 56.33
N ASN A 310 54.70 -123.37 56.83
CA ASN A 310 53.46 -124.11 56.48
C ASN A 310 52.22 -123.76 57.34
N ASP A 311 52.36 -123.10 58.50
CA ASP A 311 51.22 -122.67 59.33
C ASP A 311 50.85 -121.18 59.14
N LEU A 312 51.58 -120.49 58.26
CA LEU A 312 51.28 -119.12 57.82
C LEU A 312 50.17 -119.07 56.77
N ASP A 313 49.96 -120.12 55.97
CA ASP A 313 49.00 -120.07 54.85
C ASP A 313 47.56 -119.91 55.34
N GLN A 314 47.12 -120.66 56.37
CA GLN A 314 45.75 -120.52 56.92
C GLN A 314 45.55 -119.23 57.73
N SER A 315 46.56 -118.75 58.47
CA SER A 315 46.48 -117.48 59.22
C SER A 315 46.61 -116.24 58.32
N GLN A 316 47.29 -116.39 57.18
CA GLN A 316 47.38 -115.38 56.14
C GLN A 316 46.08 -115.35 55.33
N GLU A 317 45.53 -116.51 54.97
CA GLU A 317 44.18 -116.63 54.39
C GLU A 317 43.10 -116.08 55.33
N GLU A 318 43.13 -116.35 56.64
CA GLU A 318 42.16 -115.78 57.59
C GLU A 318 42.29 -114.25 57.73
N ARG A 319 43.52 -113.72 57.77
CA ARG A 319 43.77 -112.26 57.78
C ARG A 319 43.38 -111.61 56.45
N GLU A 320 43.57 -112.31 55.34
CA GLU A 320 43.17 -111.87 54.01
C GLU A 320 41.63 -111.88 53.86
N ILE A 321 40.95 -112.90 54.41
CA ILE A 321 39.48 -112.94 54.53
C ILE A 321 38.98 -111.81 55.44
N GLU A 322 39.64 -111.52 56.56
CA GLU A 322 39.24 -110.44 57.48
C GLU A 322 39.46 -109.06 56.86
N PHE A 323 40.56 -108.86 56.13
CA PHE A 323 40.82 -107.65 55.34
C PHE A 323 39.77 -107.46 54.23
N LEU A 324 39.43 -108.54 53.50
CA LEU A 324 38.37 -108.51 52.50
C LEU A 324 37.00 -108.22 53.12
N ARG A 325 36.69 -108.74 54.31
CA ARG A 325 35.46 -108.41 55.05
C ARG A 325 35.40 -106.94 55.44
N LEU A 326 36.50 -106.36 55.96
CA LEU A 326 36.59 -104.94 56.28
C LEU A 326 36.44 -104.07 55.03
N GLN A 327 37.06 -104.47 53.92
CA GLN A 327 36.94 -103.78 52.64
C GLN A 327 35.51 -103.82 52.09
N VAL A 328 34.82 -104.97 52.21
CA VAL A 328 33.39 -105.09 51.87
C VAL A 328 32.54 -104.20 52.78
N LEU A 329 32.85 -104.12 54.08
CA LEU A 329 32.12 -103.28 55.02
C LEU A 329 32.31 -101.79 54.74
N GLU A 330 33.52 -101.37 54.37
CA GLU A 330 33.83 -99.99 53.96
C GLU A 330 33.16 -99.63 52.63
N GLN A 331 33.21 -100.54 51.64
CA GLN A 331 32.46 -100.37 50.38
C GLN A 331 30.95 -100.28 50.64
N GLN A 332 30.40 -101.10 51.53
CA GLN A 332 28.98 -101.03 51.91
C GLN A 332 28.65 -99.68 52.57
N ASN A 333 29.52 -99.15 53.42
CA ASN A 333 29.31 -97.87 54.08
C ASN A 333 29.34 -96.69 53.09
N ILE A 334 30.27 -96.73 52.11
CA ILE A 334 30.32 -95.76 51.00
C ILE A 334 29.05 -95.84 50.15
N ILE A 335 28.60 -97.06 49.83
CA ILE A 335 27.35 -97.28 49.10
C ILE A 335 26.16 -96.69 49.88
N ASP A 336 26.10 -96.88 51.19
CA ASP A 336 25.03 -96.34 52.04
C ASP A 336 25.07 -94.80 52.12
N GLU A 337 26.25 -94.18 52.21
CA GLU A 337 26.38 -92.71 52.19
C GLU A 337 26.00 -92.10 50.82
N LEU A 338 26.49 -92.69 49.72
CA LEU A 338 26.10 -92.28 48.38
C LEU A 338 24.61 -92.49 48.13
N SER A 339 24.00 -93.54 48.71
CA SER A 339 22.57 -93.79 48.65
C SER A 339 21.77 -92.74 49.44
N LYS A 340 22.28 -92.23 50.57
CA LYS A 340 21.69 -91.10 51.31
C LYS A 340 21.77 -89.77 50.53
N VAL A 341 22.90 -89.50 49.88
CA VAL A 341 23.06 -88.31 49.03
C VAL A 341 22.17 -88.40 47.79
N SER A 342 22.09 -89.58 47.17
CA SER A 342 21.22 -89.85 46.02
C SER A 342 19.75 -89.72 46.40
N SER A 343 19.31 -90.28 47.53
CA SER A 343 17.94 -90.12 48.02
C SER A 343 17.59 -88.68 48.40
N ALA A 344 18.53 -87.90 48.95
CA ALA A 344 18.34 -86.46 49.17
C ALA A 344 18.23 -85.68 47.84
N LEU A 345 19.04 -86.03 46.83
CA LEU A 345 18.96 -85.46 45.47
C LEU A 345 17.65 -85.83 44.77
N ILE A 346 17.19 -87.08 44.90
CA ILE A 346 15.93 -87.55 44.32
C ILE A 346 14.73 -86.93 45.03
N SER A 347 14.75 -86.81 46.36
CA SER A 347 13.69 -86.11 47.11
C SER A 347 13.62 -84.63 46.73
N ARG A 348 14.78 -84.00 46.47
CA ARG A 348 14.86 -82.62 45.97
C ARG A 348 14.46 -82.47 44.50
N ARG A 349 14.58 -83.54 43.69
CA ARG A 349 14.14 -83.60 42.28
C ARG A 349 12.68 -84.03 42.12
N SER A 350 12.09 -84.66 43.13
CA SER A 350 10.69 -85.12 43.15
C SER A 350 9.71 -84.07 43.68
N ILE A 351 10.20 -82.96 44.26
CA ILE A 351 9.37 -81.83 44.70
C ILE A 351 9.34 -80.69 43.66
N ASP A 352 10.24 -80.70 42.68
CA ASP A 352 10.32 -79.69 41.62
C ASP A 352 10.33 -80.36 40.23
N SER A 353 9.20 -80.94 39.80
CA SER A 353 9.04 -81.42 38.41
C SER A 353 7.57 -81.51 37.96
N ASP A 354 6.96 -80.36 37.71
CA ASP A 354 6.07 -80.22 36.55
C ASP A 354 6.94 -79.87 35.33
N GLY A 355 7.02 -80.78 34.35
CA GLY A 355 7.42 -80.43 32.98
C GLY A 355 8.72 -81.02 32.44
N SER A 356 8.65 -82.29 32.02
CA SER A 356 9.13 -82.82 30.73
C SER A 356 10.63 -82.66 30.38
N SER A 357 11.49 -83.65 30.65
CA SER A 357 11.77 -84.88 29.84
C SER A 357 12.85 -84.71 28.76
N ILE A 358 13.98 -85.41 28.92
CA ILE A 358 14.65 -86.40 27.99
C ILE A 358 16.10 -86.63 28.52
N SER A 359 16.39 -87.68 29.31
CA SER A 359 16.87 -89.04 28.91
C SER A 359 18.15 -89.01 28.06
N TYR A 360 19.37 -89.10 28.64
CA TYR A 360 20.11 -90.29 29.14
C TYR A 360 20.52 -91.33 28.08
N HIS A 361 21.83 -91.48 27.88
CA HIS A 361 22.63 -92.72 28.05
C HIS A 361 24.09 -92.37 27.65
N THR A 362 25.10 -92.29 28.52
CA THR A 362 25.75 -93.27 29.44
C THR A 362 26.25 -94.56 28.78
N ASP A 363 27.58 -94.71 28.88
CA ASP A 363 28.31 -95.86 29.43
C ASP A 363 29.31 -96.55 28.48
N ARG A 364 30.61 -96.43 28.82
CA ARG A 364 31.40 -97.55 29.37
C ARG A 364 32.80 -97.11 29.83
N THR A 365 33.26 -97.71 30.92
CA THR A 365 34.57 -97.57 31.60
C THR A 365 35.13 -99.01 31.86
N PRO A 366 36.35 -99.22 32.40
CA PRO A 366 37.65 -99.43 31.74
C PRO A 366 38.32 -100.79 32.09
N CYS A 367 39.52 -101.10 31.53
CA CYS A 367 40.56 -101.92 32.17
C CYS A 367 41.97 -101.53 31.64
N THR A 368 42.93 -101.47 32.57
CA THR A 368 44.32 -100.95 32.64
C THR A 368 45.41 -102.00 32.29
N PRO A 369 46.74 -101.77 32.42
CA PRO A 369 47.64 -100.63 32.13
C PRO A 369 48.97 -101.07 31.41
N ASP A 370 49.83 -100.09 31.14
CA ASP A 370 51.31 -100.13 30.96
C ASP A 370 51.90 -99.91 29.56
N ASP A 371 52.82 -98.94 29.54
CA ASP A 371 53.66 -98.40 28.46
C ASP A 371 52.96 -97.62 27.33
N ASP A 372 52.54 -96.37 27.60
CA ASP A 372 52.58 -95.22 26.65
C ASP A 372 51.99 -93.92 27.27
N LEU A 373 52.44 -93.53 28.48
CA LEU A 373 51.95 -92.31 29.15
C LEU A 373 52.32 -91.00 28.41
N GLU A 374 53.12 -91.07 27.35
CA GLU A 374 53.39 -89.92 26.46
C GLU A 374 52.56 -89.93 25.16
N GLU A 375 52.17 -91.11 24.62
CA GLU A 375 51.39 -91.18 23.37
C GLU A 375 49.87 -91.15 23.64
N GLY A 376 49.41 -91.65 24.80
CA GLY A 376 48.01 -91.60 25.23
C GLY A 376 47.51 -90.17 25.54
N MET A 377 48.33 -89.34 26.20
CA MET A 377 48.00 -87.94 26.50
C MET A 377 47.86 -87.10 25.22
N LEU A 378 48.70 -87.35 24.22
CA LEU A 378 48.61 -86.70 22.90
C LEU A 378 47.43 -87.23 22.08
N LYS A 379 47.10 -88.53 22.16
CA LYS A 379 45.91 -89.11 21.52
C LYS A 379 44.61 -88.60 22.15
N GLU A 380 44.55 -88.54 23.47
CA GLU A 380 43.36 -88.10 24.21
C GLU A 380 43.17 -86.58 24.08
N GLU A 381 44.25 -85.78 24.06
CA GLU A 381 44.19 -84.35 23.73
C GLU A 381 43.80 -84.10 22.27
N THR A 382 44.34 -84.88 21.31
CA THR A 382 43.94 -84.77 19.90
C THR A 382 42.52 -85.26 19.66
N GLU A 383 42.02 -86.23 20.44
CA GLU A 383 40.65 -86.74 20.36
C GLU A 383 39.65 -85.78 21.03
N LEU A 384 40.04 -85.11 22.12
CA LEU A 384 39.30 -83.99 22.72
C LEU A 384 39.28 -82.77 21.77
N ARG A 385 40.41 -82.42 21.16
CA ARG A 385 40.47 -81.38 20.11
C ARG A 385 39.65 -81.76 18.89
N PHE A 386 39.62 -83.03 18.49
CA PHE A 386 38.80 -83.49 17.36
C PHE A 386 37.31 -83.46 17.72
N ARG A 387 36.90 -83.84 18.94
CA ARG A 387 35.52 -83.68 19.43
C ARG A 387 35.13 -82.21 19.51
N GLN A 388 36.01 -81.36 20.03
CA GLN A 388 35.78 -79.92 20.13
C GLN A 388 35.70 -79.28 18.74
N LEU A 389 36.58 -79.65 17.82
CA LEU A 389 36.54 -79.23 16.42
C LEU A 389 35.31 -79.77 15.69
N THR A 390 34.83 -80.97 16.02
CA THR A 390 33.60 -81.53 15.46
C THR A 390 32.37 -80.79 16.01
N MET A 391 32.38 -80.45 17.30
CA MET A 391 31.33 -79.62 17.91
C MET A 391 31.33 -78.21 17.34
N GLU A 392 32.50 -77.61 17.13
CA GLU A 392 32.64 -76.31 16.47
C GLU A 392 32.28 -76.38 15.00
N TYR A 393 32.63 -77.45 14.28
CA TYR A 393 32.23 -77.67 12.90
C TYR A 393 30.70 -77.86 12.79
N GLN A 394 30.07 -78.58 13.72
CA GLN A 394 28.61 -78.71 13.79
C GLN A 394 27.93 -77.41 14.24
N ALA A 395 28.56 -76.61 15.11
CA ALA A 395 28.08 -75.30 15.50
C ALA A 395 28.20 -74.32 14.33
N LEU A 396 29.27 -74.41 13.54
CA LEU A 396 29.52 -73.64 12.34
C LEU A 396 28.58 -74.08 11.21
N GLN A 397 28.32 -75.37 11.02
CA GLN A 397 27.31 -75.87 10.08
C GLN A 397 25.91 -75.43 10.49
N ARG A 398 25.58 -75.42 11.79
CA ARG A 398 24.31 -74.85 12.28
C ARG A 398 24.24 -73.34 12.10
N ALA A 399 25.33 -72.62 12.36
CA ALA A 399 25.42 -71.17 12.12
C ALA A 399 25.33 -70.85 10.62
N TYR A 400 25.96 -71.67 9.77
CA TYR A 400 25.89 -71.56 8.32
C TYR A 400 24.49 -71.91 7.80
N ALA A 401 23.82 -72.92 8.37
CA ALA A 401 22.43 -73.24 8.06
C ALA A 401 21.47 -72.12 8.51
N LEU A 402 21.69 -71.51 9.68
CA LEU A 402 20.92 -70.37 10.17
C LEU A 402 21.19 -69.09 9.35
N LEU A 403 22.43 -68.88 8.91
CA LEU A 403 22.77 -67.82 7.95
C LEU A 403 22.16 -68.10 6.58
N GLN A 404 22.12 -69.34 6.14
CA GLN A 404 21.50 -69.73 4.88
C GLN A 404 19.97 -69.72 4.97
N GLU A 405 19.39 -69.82 6.17
CA GLU A 405 17.97 -69.58 6.46
C GLU A 405 17.65 -68.07 6.53
N GLN A 406 18.57 -67.24 7.06
CA GLN A 406 18.46 -65.78 7.00
C GLN A 406 18.72 -65.19 5.60
N VAL A 407 19.60 -65.79 4.82
CA VAL A 407 19.86 -65.44 3.41
C VAL A 407 18.87 -66.17 2.48
N GLY A 408 18.20 -67.22 2.96
CA GLY A 408 17.23 -68.05 2.23
C GLY A 408 15.78 -67.60 2.34
N GLY A 409 15.50 -66.50 3.04
CA GLY A 409 14.21 -65.81 2.99
C GLY A 409 14.14 -64.88 1.78
N THR A 410 13.87 -65.43 0.59
CA THR A 410 13.65 -64.68 -0.66
C THR A 410 14.59 -63.49 -0.84
N PHE A 411 15.84 -63.75 -1.24
CA PHE A 411 16.57 -62.78 -2.05
C PHE A 411 15.79 -62.66 -3.37
N ASP A 412 14.74 -61.84 -3.37
CA ASP A 412 13.98 -61.50 -4.54
C ASP A 412 14.90 -60.61 -5.37
N ALA A 413 15.77 -61.27 -6.14
CA ALA A 413 16.74 -60.63 -7.02
C ALA A 413 16.03 -59.63 -7.95
N GLU A 414 14.74 -59.83 -8.24
CA GLU A 414 13.91 -58.90 -9.00
C GLU A 414 13.56 -57.64 -8.20
N LYS A 415 13.25 -57.76 -6.90
CA LYS A 415 13.13 -56.60 -6.00
C LYS A 415 14.46 -55.90 -5.77
N GLU A 416 15.55 -56.63 -5.58
CA GLU A 416 16.88 -56.04 -5.38
C GLU A 416 17.32 -55.28 -6.65
N VAL A 417 17.10 -55.87 -7.83
CA VAL A 417 17.33 -55.22 -9.13
C VAL A 417 16.42 -54.02 -9.31
N LYS A 418 15.12 -54.11 -9.00
CA LYS A 418 14.20 -52.95 -9.05
C LYS A 418 14.62 -51.84 -8.09
N THR A 419 15.04 -52.17 -6.88
CA THR A 419 15.51 -51.19 -5.89
C THR A 419 16.80 -50.54 -6.37
N ARG A 420 17.71 -51.34 -6.96
CA ARG A 420 18.96 -50.85 -7.54
C ARG A 420 18.70 -49.97 -8.76
N GLU A 421 17.81 -50.35 -9.68
CA GLU A 421 17.38 -49.55 -10.84
C GLU A 421 16.70 -48.25 -10.42
N GLN A 422 15.87 -48.30 -9.37
CA GLN A 422 15.18 -47.14 -8.81
C GLN A 422 16.16 -46.16 -8.17
N LEU A 423 17.13 -46.66 -7.38
CA LEU A 423 18.24 -45.85 -6.87
C LEU A 423 19.13 -45.32 -7.99
N GLN A 424 19.34 -46.07 -9.06
CA GLN A 424 20.11 -45.62 -10.24
C GLN A 424 19.38 -44.50 -10.99
N ALA A 425 18.05 -44.61 -11.12
CA ALA A 425 17.21 -43.57 -11.72
C ALA A 425 17.16 -42.31 -10.85
N GLU A 426 17.08 -42.44 -9.53
CA GLU A 426 17.16 -41.33 -8.59
C GLU A 426 18.53 -40.65 -8.64
N LEU A 427 19.61 -41.42 -8.70
CA LEU A 427 20.97 -40.89 -8.84
C LEU A 427 21.14 -40.10 -10.15
N ILE A 428 20.61 -40.60 -11.27
CA ILE A 428 20.61 -39.86 -12.55
C ILE A 428 19.78 -38.57 -12.42
N ARG A 429 18.59 -38.61 -11.80
CA ARG A 429 17.77 -37.40 -11.58
C ARG A 429 18.49 -36.35 -10.73
N TYR A 430 19.17 -36.78 -9.67
CA TYR A 430 19.96 -35.86 -8.85
C TYR A 430 21.16 -35.31 -9.61
N GLN A 431 21.82 -36.11 -10.45
CA GLN A 431 22.89 -35.63 -11.33
C GLN A 431 22.39 -34.60 -12.34
N THR A 432 21.25 -34.85 -13.00
CA THR A 432 20.64 -33.86 -13.91
C THR A 432 20.27 -32.60 -13.15
N ARG A 433 19.71 -32.72 -11.94
CA ARG A 433 19.35 -31.56 -11.11
C ARG A 433 20.58 -30.76 -10.68
N ILE A 434 21.69 -31.43 -10.37
CA ILE A 434 22.97 -30.79 -10.06
C ILE A 434 23.48 -30.06 -11.31
N ALA A 435 23.50 -30.70 -12.47
CA ALA A 435 23.93 -30.08 -13.73
C ALA A 435 23.06 -28.86 -14.11
N ASP A 436 21.74 -28.93 -13.92
CA ASP A 436 20.83 -27.81 -14.13
C ASP A 436 21.12 -26.66 -13.16
N LEU A 437 21.38 -26.96 -11.88
CA LEU A 437 21.72 -25.97 -10.87
C LEU A 437 23.09 -25.34 -11.12
N GLU A 438 24.09 -26.12 -11.55
CA GLU A 438 25.40 -25.62 -11.98
C GLU A 438 25.28 -24.74 -13.23
N CYS A 439 24.39 -25.09 -14.16
CA CYS A 439 24.06 -24.27 -15.31
C CYS A 439 23.44 -22.94 -14.85
N VAL A 440 22.41 -22.94 -14.01
CA VAL A 440 21.78 -21.73 -13.48
C VAL A 440 22.79 -20.86 -12.70
N LEU A 441 23.65 -21.47 -11.87
CA LEU A 441 24.69 -20.76 -11.11
C LEU A 441 25.72 -20.10 -12.02
N SER A 442 26.11 -20.75 -13.12
CA SER A 442 27.03 -20.14 -14.10
C SER A 442 26.42 -18.95 -14.84
N HIS A 443 25.09 -18.91 -15.01
CA HIS A 443 24.37 -17.75 -15.57
C HIS A 443 24.06 -16.65 -14.53
N GLN A 444 24.05 -16.98 -13.23
CA GLN A 444 23.70 -16.05 -12.14
C GLN A 444 24.73 -14.93 -11.91
N GLY A 445 25.89 -14.97 -12.58
CA GLY A 445 26.91 -13.92 -12.59
C GLY A 445 26.93 -13.05 -13.87
N GLN A 446 26.01 -13.25 -14.81
CA GLN A 446 26.00 -12.58 -16.13
C GLN A 446 24.71 -11.78 -16.41
N ASP A 447 23.89 -11.51 -15.40
CA ASP A 447 22.68 -10.69 -15.57
C ASP A 447 23.06 -9.20 -15.70
N MET A 448 23.51 -8.81 -16.89
CA MET A 448 23.92 -7.45 -17.25
C MET A 448 22.81 -6.43 -16.94
N LYS A 449 21.54 -6.83 -17.02
CA LYS A 449 20.40 -5.97 -16.71
C LYS A 449 20.36 -5.57 -15.24
N TRP A 450 20.65 -6.49 -14.32
CA TRP A 450 20.67 -6.16 -12.90
C TRP A 450 21.79 -5.17 -12.54
N ILE A 451 22.96 -5.33 -13.17
CA ILE A 451 24.10 -4.42 -12.99
C ILE A 451 23.76 -3.02 -13.55
N GLU A 452 23.15 -2.96 -14.73
CA GLU A 452 22.69 -1.72 -15.37
C GLU A 452 21.61 -1.01 -14.53
N GLU A 453 20.61 -1.74 -14.04
CA GLU A 453 19.56 -1.21 -13.17
C GLU A 453 20.13 -0.69 -11.84
N LYS A 454 21.05 -1.44 -11.23
CA LYS A 454 21.75 -1.00 -10.02
C LYS A 454 22.54 0.29 -10.26
N GLN A 455 23.27 0.38 -11.37
CA GLN A 455 24.02 1.60 -11.72
C GLN A 455 23.10 2.78 -12.03
N ALA A 456 21.97 2.56 -12.73
CA ALA A 456 20.97 3.58 -12.99
C ALA A 456 20.33 4.11 -11.70
N LEU A 457 20.06 3.23 -10.73
CA LEU A 457 19.57 3.62 -9.40
C LEU A 457 20.61 4.44 -8.63
N TYR A 458 21.90 4.09 -8.69
CA TYR A 458 22.96 4.90 -8.08
C TYR A 458 23.03 6.30 -8.68
N LYS A 459 22.94 6.42 -10.01
CA LYS A 459 22.94 7.72 -10.69
C LYS A 459 21.72 8.56 -10.31
N ARG A 460 20.54 7.94 -10.28
CA ARG A 460 19.30 8.63 -9.88
C ARG A 460 19.33 9.08 -8.42
N ASN A 461 19.92 8.29 -7.53
CA ASN A 461 20.13 8.70 -6.15
C ASN A 461 21.11 9.88 -6.03
N GLN A 462 22.18 9.92 -6.83
CA GLN A 462 23.09 11.08 -6.86
C GLN A 462 22.36 12.35 -7.31
N GLU A 463 21.56 12.27 -8.39
CA GLU A 463 20.75 13.40 -8.87
C GLU A 463 19.75 13.90 -7.81
N LEU A 464 19.13 12.99 -7.05
CA LEU A 464 18.24 13.35 -5.96
C LEU A 464 18.97 14.04 -4.80
N VAL A 465 20.17 13.56 -4.45
CA VAL A 465 21.00 14.19 -3.40
C VAL A 465 21.42 15.60 -3.80
N GLU A 466 21.83 15.80 -5.05
CA GLU A 466 22.15 17.15 -5.56
C GLU A 466 20.92 18.05 -5.57
N LYS A 467 19.75 17.53 -5.94
CA LYS A 467 18.50 18.29 -5.92
C LYS A 467 18.10 18.70 -4.50
N ILE A 468 18.25 17.81 -3.52
CA ILE A 468 18.02 18.13 -2.10
C ILE A 468 18.96 19.24 -1.67
N LYS A 469 20.26 19.12 -1.97
CA LYS A 469 21.25 20.15 -1.63
C LYS A 469 20.90 21.52 -2.24
N ASN A 470 20.45 21.55 -3.49
CA ASN A 470 20.00 22.79 -4.13
C ASN A 470 18.75 23.36 -3.45
N MET A 471 17.78 22.52 -3.06
CA MET A 471 16.60 22.99 -2.33
C MET A 471 16.95 23.50 -0.92
N GLU A 472 17.90 22.87 -0.22
CA GLU A 472 18.40 23.36 1.07
C GLU A 472 19.06 24.74 0.91
N THR A 473 19.85 24.96 -0.15
CA THR A 473 20.43 26.29 -0.43
C THR A 473 19.35 27.34 -0.72
N GLU A 474 18.33 26.98 -1.49
CA GLU A 474 17.21 27.88 -1.79
C GLU A 474 16.39 28.20 -0.54
N GLU A 475 16.16 27.22 0.32
CA GLU A 475 15.51 27.39 1.63
C GLU A 475 16.29 28.38 2.50
N THR A 476 17.63 28.25 2.55
CA THR A 476 18.46 29.22 3.30
C THR A 476 18.38 30.62 2.71
N ARG A 477 18.30 30.76 1.37
CA ARG A 477 18.14 32.06 0.71
C ARG A 477 16.80 32.70 1.07
N LEU A 478 15.71 31.94 0.94
CA LEU A 478 14.37 32.41 1.26
C LEU A 478 14.21 32.76 2.75
N LYS A 479 14.85 32.02 3.66
CA LYS A 479 14.89 32.37 5.08
C LYS A 479 15.54 33.72 5.33
N ASN A 480 16.64 34.03 4.62
CA ASN A 480 17.30 35.33 4.72
C ASN A 480 16.40 36.44 4.15
N GLU A 481 15.79 36.24 2.98
CA GLU A 481 14.86 37.21 2.38
C GLU A 481 13.65 37.51 3.30
N ILE A 482 13.11 36.50 3.98
CA ILE A 482 12.04 36.68 4.98
C ILE A 482 12.53 37.50 6.17
N GLN A 483 13.77 37.28 6.63
CA GLN A 483 14.33 38.05 7.73
C GLN A 483 14.54 39.52 7.33
N ASP A 484 15.08 39.77 6.14
CA ASP A 484 15.25 41.12 5.61
C ASP A 484 13.90 41.85 5.49
N ALA A 485 12.85 41.16 5.04
CA ALA A 485 11.50 41.72 4.96
C ALA A 485 10.92 42.05 6.35
N LYS A 486 11.21 41.23 7.38
CA LYS A 486 10.80 41.53 8.76
C LYS A 486 11.51 42.77 9.30
N ASP A 487 12.83 42.85 9.10
CA ASP A 487 13.62 43.99 9.56
C ASP A 487 13.16 45.30 8.87
N GLN A 488 12.81 45.23 7.58
CA GLN A 488 12.19 46.35 6.85
C GLN A 488 10.82 46.73 7.43
N ASN A 489 10.00 45.75 7.80
CA ASN A 489 8.68 45.99 8.37
C ASN A 489 8.78 46.66 9.75
N GLU A 490 9.72 46.20 10.60
CA GLU A 490 10.02 46.86 11.87
C GLU A 490 10.46 48.31 11.65
N LEU A 491 11.32 48.57 10.65
CA LEU A 491 11.73 49.94 10.30
C LEU A 491 10.56 50.82 9.85
N LEU A 492 9.62 50.26 9.09
CA LEU A 492 8.40 50.96 8.67
C LEU A 492 7.50 51.26 9.86
N GLU A 493 7.36 50.35 10.83
CA GLU A 493 6.63 50.60 12.08
C GLU A 493 7.26 51.76 12.86
N PHE A 494 8.59 51.80 12.99
CA PHE A 494 9.27 52.95 13.59
C PHE A 494 9.02 54.25 12.83
N ARG A 495 9.01 54.21 11.49
CA ARG A 495 8.75 55.39 10.66
C ARG A 495 7.31 55.89 10.81
N ILE A 496 6.33 54.98 10.90
CA ILE A 496 4.93 55.32 11.15
C ILE A 496 4.81 56.01 12.52
N LEU A 497 5.39 55.43 13.57
CA LEU A 497 5.38 56.02 14.91
C LEU A 497 6.04 57.41 14.94
N GLU A 498 7.13 57.61 14.19
CA GLU A 498 7.79 58.92 14.05
C GLU A 498 6.89 59.94 13.32
N LEU A 499 6.14 59.48 12.31
CA LEU A 499 5.19 60.33 11.57
C LEU A 499 3.96 60.68 12.42
N GLU A 500 3.43 59.74 13.21
CA GLU A 500 2.32 59.97 14.15
C GLU A 500 2.72 60.95 15.28
N GLU A 501 3.95 60.87 15.78
CA GLU A 501 4.47 61.81 16.78
C GLU A 501 4.71 63.20 16.17
N ARG A 502 5.13 63.28 14.90
CA ARG A 502 5.22 64.55 14.16
C ARG A 502 3.83 65.16 13.91
N GLU A 503 2.83 64.35 13.60
CA GLU A 503 1.44 64.79 13.44
C GLU A 503 0.88 65.37 14.75
N ARG A 504 1.15 64.71 15.89
CA ARG A 504 0.79 65.24 17.22
C ARG A 504 1.47 66.56 17.58
N ARG A 505 2.67 66.84 17.05
CA ARG A 505 3.47 68.03 17.38
C ARG A 505 3.32 69.19 16.39
N SER A 506 2.74 68.96 15.22
CA SER A 506 2.41 70.03 14.27
C SER A 506 1.15 70.78 14.70
N PRO A 507 1.05 72.12 14.50
CA PRO A 507 -0.19 72.85 14.69
C PRO A 507 -1.25 72.25 13.77
N ALA A 508 -2.33 71.72 14.35
CA ALA A 508 -3.38 71.05 13.60
C ALA A 508 -4.01 71.99 12.56
N ILE A 509 -3.89 71.63 11.28
CA ILE A 509 -4.90 72.04 10.29
C ILE A 509 -6.13 71.19 10.63
N ASN A 510 -7.09 71.80 11.33
CA ASN A 510 -8.33 71.15 11.75
C ASN A 510 -9.18 70.84 10.51
N PHE A 511 -9.00 69.65 9.95
CA PHE A 511 -9.94 69.07 9.00
C PHE A 511 -11.24 68.70 9.73
N GLN A 512 -12.22 69.62 9.68
CA GLN A 512 -13.56 69.34 10.19
C GLN A 512 -14.16 68.18 9.39
N ASN A 513 -14.72 67.20 10.09
CA ASN A 513 -15.30 65.99 9.49
C ASN A 513 -16.65 66.35 8.84
N ILE A 514 -16.61 66.83 7.59
CA ILE A 514 -17.80 67.24 6.83
C ILE A 514 -18.40 65.98 6.16
N HIS A 515 -19.71 65.76 6.34
CA HIS A 515 -20.44 64.67 5.70
C HIS A 515 -20.40 64.84 4.17
N PHE A 516 -19.90 63.84 3.44
CA PHE A 516 -19.79 63.88 1.98
C PHE A 516 -21.15 63.64 1.33
N ALA A 517 -21.73 64.67 0.71
CA ALA A 517 -22.90 64.53 -0.14
C ALA A 517 -22.49 63.90 -1.49
N GLU A 518 -23.33 63.00 -2.00
CA GLU A 518 -23.11 62.24 -3.24
C GLU A 518 -22.96 63.20 -4.44
N GLY A 519 -21.78 63.20 -5.08
CA GLY A 519 -21.49 63.99 -6.29
C GLY A 519 -20.47 65.14 -6.15
N MET A 520 -19.99 65.46 -4.94
CA MET A 520 -18.96 66.49 -4.71
C MET A 520 -17.64 65.83 -4.31
N SER A 521 -16.52 66.23 -4.94
CA SER A 521 -15.21 65.70 -4.55
C SER A 521 -14.78 66.25 -3.18
N PRO A 522 -14.03 65.48 -2.37
CA PRO A 522 -13.50 65.97 -1.10
C PRO A 522 -12.69 67.26 -1.24
N LEU A 523 -12.00 67.43 -2.37
CA LEU A 523 -11.23 68.64 -2.68
C LEU A 523 -12.14 69.87 -2.90
N GLN A 524 -13.29 69.69 -3.57
CA GLN A 524 -14.27 70.75 -3.80
C GLN A 524 -14.86 71.30 -2.49
N LEU A 525 -15.16 70.42 -1.54
CA LEU A 525 -15.67 70.80 -0.21
C LEU A 525 -14.63 71.60 0.59
N TYR A 526 -13.35 71.25 0.47
CA TYR A 526 -12.26 72.00 1.10
C TYR A 526 -12.05 73.37 0.44
N CYS A 527 -12.06 73.43 -0.89
CA CYS A 527 -11.97 74.69 -1.62
C CYS A 527 -13.14 75.63 -1.28
N GLU A 528 -14.38 75.13 -1.19
CA GLU A 528 -15.54 75.93 -0.75
C GLU A 528 -15.40 76.41 0.69
N ALA A 529 -14.91 75.56 1.61
CA ALA A 529 -14.72 75.92 3.02
C ALA A 529 -13.62 76.98 3.22
N GLU A 530 -12.59 76.99 2.39
CA GLU A 530 -11.54 78.02 2.36
C GLU A 530 -11.96 79.29 1.58
N GLY A 531 -13.18 79.32 1.02
CA GLY A 531 -13.68 80.45 0.23
C GLY A 531 -13.01 80.60 -1.13
N VAL A 532 -12.39 79.54 -1.65
CA VAL A 532 -11.80 79.49 -2.99
C VAL A 532 -12.93 79.55 -4.00
N THR A 533 -13.01 80.67 -4.73
CA THR A 533 -14.00 80.85 -5.79
C THR A 533 -13.57 80.13 -7.05
N ASP A 534 -14.50 79.44 -7.72
CA ASP A 534 -14.25 78.86 -9.04
C ASP A 534 -13.84 79.94 -10.03
N ILE A 535 -12.68 79.75 -10.66
CA ILE A 535 -12.13 80.68 -11.64
C ILE A 535 -12.28 80.09 -13.03
N VAL A 536 -13.05 80.76 -13.88
CA VAL A 536 -13.17 80.42 -15.30
C VAL A 536 -12.10 81.18 -16.08
N ILE A 537 -11.01 80.48 -16.47
CA ILE A 537 -9.85 81.08 -17.16
C ILE A 537 -10.27 81.87 -18.41
N THR A 538 -11.20 81.35 -19.20
CA THR A 538 -11.73 82.02 -20.41
C THR A 538 -12.44 83.34 -20.10
N GLU A 539 -13.06 83.46 -18.93
CA GLU A 539 -13.74 84.69 -18.49
C GLU A 539 -12.75 85.73 -17.98
N LEU A 540 -11.70 85.31 -17.27
CA LEU A 540 -10.59 86.18 -16.85
C LEU A 540 -9.76 86.67 -18.04
N MET A 541 -9.47 85.80 -19.01
CA MET A 541 -8.82 86.16 -20.27
C MET A 541 -9.59 87.27 -20.99
N LYS A 542 -10.92 87.13 -21.13
CA LYS A 542 -11.78 88.19 -21.69
C LYS A 542 -11.71 89.51 -20.92
N LYS A 543 -11.70 89.45 -19.58
CA LYS A 543 -11.59 90.67 -18.75
C LYS A 543 -10.24 91.35 -18.93
N LEU A 544 -9.15 90.59 -19.04
CA LEU A 544 -7.81 91.10 -19.31
C LEU A 544 -7.68 91.69 -20.72
N ASP A 545 -8.30 91.08 -21.73
CA ASP A 545 -8.34 91.63 -23.10
C ASP A 545 -9.08 92.98 -23.13
N ILE A 546 -10.24 93.08 -22.47
CA ILE A 546 -11.00 94.33 -22.37
C ILE A 546 -10.19 95.42 -21.65
N LEU A 547 -9.45 95.05 -20.59
CA LEU A 547 -8.56 95.94 -19.84
C LEU A 547 -7.37 96.41 -20.69
N GLY A 548 -6.77 95.50 -21.47
CA GLY A 548 -5.68 95.83 -22.39
C GLY A 548 -6.09 96.77 -23.52
N ASP A 549 -7.33 96.65 -24.02
CA ASP A 549 -7.82 97.43 -25.16
C ASP A 549 -8.44 98.79 -24.78
N ASN A 550 -8.98 98.96 -23.56
CA ASN A 550 -9.82 100.12 -23.21
C ASN A 550 -9.33 101.00 -22.05
N ALA A 551 -8.22 100.66 -21.38
CA ALA A 551 -7.75 101.42 -20.21
C ALA A 551 -6.47 102.21 -20.50
N ASN A 552 -6.41 103.46 -19.99
CA ASN A 552 -5.17 104.26 -19.92
C ASN A 552 -4.25 103.70 -18.83
N LEU A 553 -3.71 102.51 -19.07
CA LEU A 553 -2.82 101.82 -18.15
C LEU A 553 -1.41 102.42 -18.24
N THR A 554 -0.77 102.58 -17.07
CA THR A 554 0.66 102.88 -16.98
C THR A 554 1.49 101.73 -17.53
N ASN A 555 2.76 101.98 -17.88
CA ASN A 555 3.65 100.94 -18.43
C ASN A 555 3.80 99.74 -17.48
N GLU A 556 3.80 99.98 -16.16
CA GLU A 556 3.87 98.92 -15.14
C GLU A 556 2.60 98.06 -15.12
N GLU A 557 1.43 98.68 -15.19
CA GLU A 557 0.14 97.97 -15.26
C GLU A 557 -0.01 97.18 -16.56
N GLN A 558 0.48 97.70 -17.70
CA GLN A 558 0.50 96.96 -18.96
C GLN A 558 1.36 95.70 -18.87
N VAL A 559 2.53 95.77 -18.23
CA VAL A 559 3.39 94.60 -17.99
C VAL A 559 2.68 93.57 -17.12
N VAL A 560 1.97 94.00 -16.08
CA VAL A 560 1.18 93.10 -15.21
C VAL A 560 0.07 92.40 -15.97
N VAL A 561 -0.68 93.12 -16.82
CA VAL A 561 -1.75 92.54 -17.66
C VAL A 561 -1.18 91.49 -18.64
N ILE A 562 -0.03 91.77 -19.26
CA ILE A 562 0.65 90.82 -20.16
C ILE A 562 1.11 89.58 -19.39
N HIS A 563 1.69 89.76 -18.20
CA HIS A 563 2.10 88.65 -17.34
C HIS A 563 0.91 87.79 -16.92
N ALA A 564 -0.18 88.40 -16.47
CA ALA A 564 -1.40 87.69 -16.09
C ALA A 564 -1.98 86.87 -17.26
N ARG A 565 -2.01 87.44 -18.48
CA ARG A 565 -2.40 86.71 -19.71
C ARG A 565 -1.51 85.51 -19.97
N THR A 566 -0.19 85.67 -19.82
CA THR A 566 0.79 84.60 -20.07
C THR A 566 0.61 83.45 -19.07
N VAL A 567 0.42 83.78 -17.79
CA VAL A 567 0.17 82.78 -16.73
C VAL A 567 -1.14 82.05 -16.97
N LEU A 568 -2.22 82.75 -17.30
CA LEU A 568 -3.51 82.12 -17.61
C LEU A 568 -3.42 81.21 -18.84
N THR A 569 -2.70 81.61 -19.88
CA THR A 569 -2.48 80.79 -21.09
C THR A 569 -1.72 79.49 -20.77
N LEU A 570 -0.71 79.57 -19.88
CA LEU A 570 0.03 78.38 -19.44
C LEU A 570 -0.83 77.47 -18.56
N ALA A 571 -1.65 78.04 -17.69
CA ALA A 571 -2.60 77.29 -16.86
C ALA A 571 -3.66 76.58 -17.72
N GLU A 572 -4.16 77.22 -18.78
CA GLU A 572 -5.12 76.63 -19.72
C GLU A 572 -4.53 75.40 -20.44
N LYS A 573 -3.29 75.52 -20.94
CA LYS A 573 -2.56 74.38 -21.53
C LYS A 573 -2.35 73.26 -20.53
N TRP A 574 -2.03 73.59 -19.28
CA TRP A 574 -1.84 72.61 -18.21
C TRP A 574 -3.12 71.85 -17.88
N LEU A 575 -4.26 72.56 -17.78
CA LEU A 575 -5.57 71.95 -17.57
C LEU A 575 -5.96 71.03 -18.73
N GLU A 576 -5.72 71.45 -19.97
CA GLU A 576 -5.99 70.62 -21.15
C GLU A 576 -5.15 69.33 -21.11
N GLN A 577 -3.89 69.43 -20.70
CA GLN A 577 -3.00 68.27 -20.56
C GLN A 577 -3.45 67.32 -19.44
N ILE A 578 -3.93 67.87 -18.32
CA ILE A 578 -4.53 67.11 -17.21
C ILE A 578 -5.78 66.38 -17.70
N GLU A 579 -6.67 67.04 -18.43
CA GLU A 579 -7.91 66.43 -18.93
C GLU A 579 -7.61 65.28 -19.90
N VAL A 580 -6.63 65.43 -20.79
CA VAL A 580 -6.16 64.35 -21.67
C VAL A 580 -5.62 63.16 -20.86
N THR A 581 -4.78 63.41 -19.84
CA THR A 581 -4.28 62.33 -18.99
C THR A 581 -5.38 61.65 -18.16
N LYS A 582 -6.37 62.41 -17.69
CA LYS A 582 -7.53 61.89 -16.96
C LYS A 582 -8.38 61.01 -17.86
N SER A 583 -8.66 61.42 -19.09
CA SER A 583 -9.37 60.56 -20.06
C SER A 583 -8.59 59.28 -20.38
N ALA A 584 -7.26 59.37 -20.53
CA ALA A 584 -6.42 58.19 -20.75
C ALA A 584 -6.42 57.22 -19.55
N LEU A 585 -6.41 57.75 -18.32
CA LEU A 585 -6.52 56.96 -17.10
C LEU A 585 -7.91 56.33 -16.95
N GLN A 586 -8.98 57.05 -17.25
CA GLN A 586 -10.35 56.52 -17.26
C GLN A 586 -10.49 55.38 -18.26
N GLN A 587 -9.91 55.49 -19.45
CA GLN A 587 -9.89 54.40 -20.43
C GLN A 587 -9.15 53.17 -19.90
N LYS A 588 -7.96 53.35 -19.30
CA LYS A 588 -7.23 52.23 -18.68
C LYS A 588 -8.00 51.57 -17.54
N MET A 589 -8.74 52.34 -16.75
CA MET A 589 -9.60 51.80 -15.70
C MET A 589 -10.68 50.87 -16.29
N LEU A 590 -11.35 51.31 -17.36
CA LEU A 590 -12.34 50.49 -18.07
C LEU A 590 -11.73 49.22 -18.65
N ASP A 591 -10.53 49.32 -19.23
CA ASP A 591 -9.81 48.17 -19.79
C ASP A 591 -9.49 47.14 -18.68
N ILE A 592 -9.02 47.60 -17.52
CA ILE A 592 -8.74 46.74 -16.36
C ILE A 592 -10.02 46.09 -15.82
N GLU A 593 -11.14 46.83 -15.77
CA GLU A 593 -12.44 46.28 -15.37
C GLU A 593 -12.92 45.17 -16.33
N SER A 594 -12.73 45.37 -17.64
CA SER A 594 -13.00 44.37 -18.67
C SER A 594 -12.12 43.12 -18.53
N GLU A 595 -10.80 43.30 -18.32
CA GLU A 595 -9.88 42.19 -18.08
C GLU A 595 -10.24 41.42 -16.81
N LYS A 596 -10.61 42.11 -15.72
CA LYS A 596 -11.08 41.52 -14.47
C LYS A 596 -12.33 40.65 -14.68
N GLU A 597 -13.29 41.11 -15.49
CA GLU A 597 -14.46 40.30 -15.85
C GLU A 597 -14.05 39.04 -16.62
N LEU A 598 -13.12 39.16 -17.57
CA LEU A 598 -12.62 38.03 -18.35
C LEU A 598 -11.91 36.99 -17.46
N PHE A 599 -11.06 37.44 -16.54
CA PHE A 599 -10.43 36.57 -15.54
C PHE A 599 -11.45 35.92 -14.63
N SER A 600 -12.50 36.65 -14.24
CA SER A 600 -13.58 36.08 -13.41
C SER A 600 -14.35 34.98 -14.15
N LYS A 601 -14.60 35.15 -15.46
CA LYS A 601 -15.21 34.10 -16.31
C LYS A 601 -14.28 32.89 -16.45
N GLN A 602 -12.99 33.11 -16.73
CA GLN A 602 -12.00 32.02 -16.80
C GLN A 602 -11.89 31.24 -15.50
N LYS A 603 -11.91 31.94 -14.36
CA LYS A 603 -11.94 31.30 -13.05
C LYS A 603 -13.19 30.43 -12.89
N GLY A 604 -14.37 30.93 -13.27
CA GLY A 604 -15.62 30.16 -13.24
C GLY A 604 -15.53 28.86 -14.05
N TYR A 605 -14.98 28.91 -15.27
CA TYR A 605 -14.78 27.69 -16.08
C TYR A 605 -13.81 26.69 -15.44
N LEU A 606 -12.76 27.16 -14.78
CA LEU A 606 -11.82 26.30 -14.08
C LEU A 606 -12.45 25.65 -12.84
N ASP A 607 -13.29 26.38 -12.11
CA ASP A 607 -14.04 25.86 -10.97
C ASP A 607 -15.05 24.78 -11.44
N GLU A 608 -15.78 25.02 -12.54
CA GLU A 608 -16.69 24.04 -13.15
C GLU A 608 -15.95 22.77 -13.61
N GLU A 609 -14.79 22.90 -14.25
CA GLU A 609 -13.97 21.76 -14.68
C GLU A 609 -13.42 20.97 -13.47
N LEU A 610 -13.05 21.67 -12.38
CA LEU A 610 -12.63 21.02 -11.13
C LEU A 610 -13.77 20.21 -10.51
N ASP A 611 -14.98 20.77 -10.46
CA ASP A 611 -16.16 20.07 -9.97
C ASP A 611 -16.49 18.85 -10.84
N TYR A 612 -16.40 18.97 -12.16
CA TYR A 612 -16.58 17.84 -13.08
C TYR A 612 -15.56 16.72 -12.84
N ARG A 613 -14.29 17.07 -12.68
CA ARG A 613 -13.22 16.09 -12.38
C ARG A 613 -13.42 15.43 -11.02
N LYS A 614 -13.85 16.18 -10.02
CA LYS A 614 -14.17 15.65 -8.69
C LYS A 614 -15.34 14.66 -8.77
N GLN A 615 -16.44 15.03 -9.46
CA GLN A 615 -17.56 14.12 -9.67
C GLN A 615 -17.15 12.85 -10.43
N SER A 616 -16.31 12.97 -11.45
CA SER A 616 -15.78 11.82 -12.20
C SER A 616 -14.92 10.91 -11.31
N LEU A 617 -14.09 11.50 -10.45
CA LEU A 617 -13.27 10.77 -9.48
C LEU A 617 -14.14 10.05 -8.45
N ASP A 618 -15.19 10.71 -7.94
CA ASP A 618 -16.13 10.11 -6.98
C ASP A 618 -16.90 8.96 -7.63
N HIS A 619 -17.30 9.10 -8.91
CA HIS A 619 -17.91 8.03 -9.69
C HIS A 619 -16.96 6.83 -9.86
N ALA A 620 -15.69 7.09 -10.16
CA ALA A 620 -14.67 6.05 -10.28
C ALA A 620 -14.43 5.33 -8.94
N HIS A 621 -14.32 6.07 -7.83
CA HIS A 621 -14.20 5.47 -6.49
C HIS A 621 -15.41 4.62 -6.14
N LYS A 622 -16.62 5.10 -6.41
CA LYS A 622 -17.84 4.32 -6.20
C LYS A 622 -17.82 3.03 -7.02
N ARG A 623 -17.37 3.10 -8.28
CA ARG A 623 -17.25 1.93 -9.15
C ARG A 623 -16.20 0.93 -8.65
N ILE A 624 -15.08 1.42 -8.12
CA ILE A 624 -14.05 0.57 -7.49
C ILE A 624 -14.65 -0.14 -6.28
N LEU A 625 -15.35 0.56 -5.39
CA LEU A 625 -16.00 -0.04 -4.22
C LEU A 625 -17.05 -1.10 -4.62
N GLU A 626 -17.83 -0.84 -5.66
CA GLU A 626 -18.77 -1.83 -6.22
C GLU A 626 -18.04 -3.07 -6.75
N LEU A 627 -16.91 -2.89 -7.46
CA LEU A 627 -16.10 -3.99 -7.99
C LEU A 627 -15.43 -4.78 -6.86
N GLU A 628 -14.96 -4.11 -5.81
CA GLU A 628 -14.39 -4.73 -4.62
C GLU A 628 -15.45 -5.53 -3.86
N ALA A 629 -16.67 -5.01 -3.71
CA ALA A 629 -17.79 -5.73 -3.11
C ALA A 629 -18.16 -6.97 -3.94
N MET A 630 -18.28 -6.83 -5.27
CA MET A 630 -18.55 -7.97 -6.16
C MET A 630 -17.44 -9.03 -6.12
N LEU A 631 -16.17 -8.62 -6.02
CA LEU A 631 -15.03 -9.53 -5.85
C LEU A 631 -15.08 -10.24 -4.50
N PHE A 632 -15.41 -9.53 -3.44
CA PHE A 632 -15.56 -10.10 -2.11
C PHE A 632 -16.71 -11.13 -2.06
N ASP A 633 -17.85 -10.83 -2.68
CA ASP A 633 -18.98 -11.75 -2.80
C ASP A 633 -18.62 -12.98 -3.67
N ALA A 634 -17.88 -12.79 -4.76
CA ALA A 634 -17.39 -13.88 -5.60
C ALA A 634 -16.41 -14.80 -4.85
N LEU A 635 -15.51 -14.23 -4.04
CA LEU A 635 -14.58 -14.99 -3.20
C LEU A 635 -15.31 -15.75 -2.09
N GLN A 636 -16.35 -15.17 -1.47
CA GLN A 636 -17.22 -15.91 -0.52
C GLN A 636 -18.00 -17.06 -1.19
N GLN A 637 -18.38 -16.90 -2.46
CA GLN A 637 -18.99 -17.97 -3.24
C GLN A 637 -17.99 -19.07 -3.64
N GLU A 638 -16.71 -18.76 -3.83
CA GLU A 638 -15.65 -19.78 -3.99
C GLU A 638 -15.40 -20.59 -2.70
N GLU A 639 -15.50 -19.97 -1.52
CA GLU A 639 -15.40 -20.67 -0.23
C GLU A 639 -16.57 -21.63 0.03
N THR A 640 -17.75 -21.35 -0.55
CA THR A 640 -18.95 -22.22 -0.45
C THR A 640 -19.14 -23.15 -1.66
N GLY A 641 -18.39 -22.93 -2.74
CA GLY A 641 -18.46 -23.67 -4.01
C GLY A 641 -17.10 -24.21 -4.46
N GLY A 642 -16.53 -25.17 -3.72
CA GLY A 642 -15.23 -25.80 -3.99
C GLY A 642 -15.06 -26.54 -5.35
N LYS A 643 -15.99 -26.42 -6.30
CA LYS A 643 -16.01 -27.21 -7.54
C LYS A 643 -15.22 -26.60 -8.71
N LEU A 644 -15.06 -25.27 -8.78
CA LEU A 644 -14.23 -24.64 -9.82
C LEU A 644 -12.73 -24.82 -9.55
N SER A 645 -12.37 -25.00 -8.29
CA SER A 645 -11.00 -25.26 -7.84
C SER A 645 -10.48 -26.63 -8.30
N GLU A 646 -11.35 -27.58 -8.63
CA GLU A 646 -10.97 -28.94 -9.05
C GLU A 646 -10.89 -29.11 -10.58
N LEU A 647 -11.38 -28.14 -11.37
CA LEU A 647 -11.48 -28.27 -12.84
C LEU A 647 -10.29 -27.71 -13.63
N LEU A 648 -9.48 -26.84 -13.02
CA LEU A 648 -8.29 -26.26 -13.67
C LEU A 648 -7.04 -27.03 -13.25
N SER A 649 -6.23 -27.45 -14.24
CA SER A 649 -4.96 -28.09 -13.94
C SER A 649 -4.03 -27.11 -13.18
N GLU A 650 -3.11 -27.62 -12.38
CA GLU A 650 -2.06 -26.83 -11.72
C GLU A 650 -1.32 -25.90 -12.72
N GLN A 651 -1.15 -26.36 -13.95
CA GLN A 651 -0.50 -25.63 -15.03
C GLN A 651 -1.36 -24.46 -15.56
N ASP A 652 -2.67 -24.65 -15.71
CA ASP A 652 -3.60 -23.58 -16.13
C ASP A 652 -3.73 -22.52 -15.04
N ARG A 653 -3.68 -22.93 -13.77
CA ARG A 653 -3.66 -22.04 -12.61
C ARG A 653 -2.37 -21.23 -12.51
N GLY A 654 -1.23 -21.87 -12.78
CA GLY A 654 0.06 -21.19 -12.87
C GLY A 654 0.05 -20.14 -13.98
N SER A 655 -0.39 -20.53 -15.18
CA SER A 655 -0.46 -19.65 -16.35
C SER A 655 -1.40 -18.46 -16.13
N LEU A 656 -2.56 -18.68 -15.52
CA LEU A 656 -3.50 -17.62 -15.20
C LEU A 656 -2.94 -16.65 -14.14
N ARG A 657 -2.24 -17.18 -13.13
CA ARG A 657 -1.60 -16.37 -12.08
C ARG A 657 -0.49 -15.50 -12.65
N GLU A 658 0.34 -16.05 -13.54
CA GLU A 658 1.39 -15.31 -14.26
C GLU A 658 0.80 -14.23 -15.17
N ALA A 659 -0.27 -14.53 -15.91
CA ALA A 659 -0.96 -13.57 -16.77
C ALA A 659 -1.60 -12.43 -15.95
N VAL A 660 -2.22 -12.74 -14.81
CA VAL A 660 -2.77 -11.74 -13.88
C VAL A 660 -1.66 -10.88 -13.28
N ASP A 661 -0.54 -11.48 -12.89
CA ASP A 661 0.59 -10.74 -12.34
C ASP A 661 1.31 -9.88 -13.39
N GLN A 662 1.37 -10.32 -14.64
CA GLN A 662 1.83 -9.50 -15.77
C GLN A 662 0.88 -8.33 -16.03
N TRP A 663 -0.43 -8.58 -16.08
CA TRP A 663 -1.42 -7.53 -16.27
C TRP A 663 -1.39 -6.50 -15.13
N LYS A 664 -1.31 -6.94 -13.87
CA LYS A 664 -1.15 -6.05 -12.70
C LYS A 664 0.11 -5.20 -12.81
N ARG A 665 1.25 -5.79 -13.17
CA ARG A 665 2.50 -5.05 -13.39
C ARG A 665 2.35 -4.01 -14.48
N GLN A 666 1.68 -4.35 -15.58
CA GLN A 666 1.47 -3.45 -16.70
C GLN A 666 0.54 -2.29 -16.34
N VAL A 667 -0.60 -2.56 -15.70
CA VAL A 667 -1.52 -1.52 -15.22
C VAL A 667 -0.86 -0.58 -14.22
N LEU A 668 -0.08 -1.12 -13.26
CA LEU A 668 0.68 -0.31 -12.31
C LEU A 668 1.78 0.53 -12.96
N SER A 669 2.34 0.09 -14.09
CA SER A 669 3.30 0.86 -14.88
C SER A 669 2.61 1.99 -15.62
N GLU A 670 1.51 1.70 -16.31
CA GLU A 670 0.72 2.67 -17.07
C GLU A 670 0.12 3.76 -16.18
N LEU A 671 -0.37 3.39 -14.98
CA LEU A 671 -0.86 4.36 -13.99
C LEU A 671 0.26 5.30 -13.53
N ARG A 672 1.43 4.75 -13.18
CA ARG A 672 2.58 5.57 -12.76
C ARG A 672 3.07 6.50 -13.88
N GLU A 673 3.03 6.04 -15.12
CA GLU A 673 3.41 6.85 -16.28
C GLU A 673 2.40 7.98 -16.54
N ARG A 674 1.10 7.70 -16.40
CA ARG A 674 0.04 8.71 -16.46
C ARG A 674 0.15 9.74 -15.34
N ASP A 675 0.39 9.31 -14.10
CA ASP A 675 0.57 10.21 -12.96
C ASP A 675 1.81 11.11 -13.17
N ALA A 676 2.92 10.54 -13.66
CA ALA A 676 4.11 11.31 -13.99
C ALA A 676 3.86 12.31 -15.13
N GLN A 677 3.05 11.95 -16.12
CA GLN A 677 2.66 12.84 -17.21
C GLN A 677 1.80 14.02 -16.72
N ILE A 678 0.78 13.74 -15.90
CA ILE A 678 -0.06 14.78 -15.28
C ILE A 678 0.79 15.72 -14.43
N LEU A 679 1.76 15.17 -13.68
CA LEU A 679 2.66 15.99 -12.87
C LEU A 679 3.52 16.92 -13.73
N ARG A 680 4.04 16.44 -14.88
CA ARG A 680 4.79 17.26 -15.84
C ARG A 680 3.94 18.40 -16.40
N GLU A 681 2.75 18.08 -16.91
CA GLU A 681 1.83 19.07 -17.49
C GLU A 681 1.44 20.15 -16.47
N ARG A 682 1.16 19.76 -15.22
CA ARG A 682 0.89 20.72 -14.13
C ARG A 682 2.09 21.58 -13.80
N MET A 683 3.29 21.03 -13.82
CA MET A 683 4.53 21.76 -13.55
C MET A 683 4.82 22.80 -14.65
N GLU A 684 4.57 22.46 -15.91
CA GLU A 684 4.71 23.39 -17.05
C GLU A 684 3.69 24.55 -16.99
N LEU A 685 2.44 24.25 -16.63
CA LEU A 685 1.41 25.28 -16.41
C LEU A 685 1.77 26.20 -15.23
N LEU A 686 2.28 25.62 -14.13
CA LEU A 686 2.74 26.39 -12.97
C LEU A 686 3.89 27.32 -13.35
N GLN A 687 4.87 26.84 -14.12
CA GLN A 687 6.00 27.65 -14.59
C GLN A 687 5.54 28.81 -15.48
N HIS A 688 4.59 28.58 -16.40
CA HIS A 688 4.01 29.64 -17.20
C HIS A 688 3.28 30.68 -16.36
N ALA A 689 2.48 30.24 -15.37
CA ALA A 689 1.78 31.15 -14.47
C ALA A 689 2.78 31.99 -13.63
N GLN A 690 3.84 31.37 -13.11
CA GLN A 690 4.89 32.05 -12.36
C GLN A 690 5.65 33.07 -13.22
N ALA A 691 5.97 32.74 -14.47
CA ALA A 691 6.58 33.69 -15.40
C ALA A 691 5.66 34.90 -15.65
N ARG A 692 4.35 34.66 -15.83
CA ARG A 692 3.38 35.74 -16.03
C ARG A 692 3.22 36.63 -14.80
N ILE A 693 3.24 36.05 -13.59
CA ILE A 693 3.20 36.82 -12.34
C ILE A 693 4.42 37.74 -12.27
N LYS A 694 5.61 37.22 -12.56
CA LYS A 694 6.85 38.01 -12.55
C LYS A 694 6.81 39.18 -13.55
N GLU A 695 6.30 38.96 -14.77
CA GLU A 695 6.10 40.04 -15.75
C GLU A 695 5.16 41.13 -15.22
N LEU A 696 4.05 40.73 -14.58
CA LEU A 696 3.09 41.68 -14.01
C LEU A 696 3.68 42.47 -12.83
N GLU A 697 4.47 41.81 -11.98
CA GLU A 697 5.19 42.46 -10.88
C GLU A 697 6.19 43.51 -11.40
N GLU A 698 6.98 43.16 -12.43
CA GLU A 698 7.90 44.10 -13.07
C GLU A 698 7.17 45.30 -13.68
N TRP A 699 5.99 45.09 -14.28
CA TRP A 699 5.16 46.15 -14.85
C TRP A 699 4.56 47.07 -13.79
N ILE A 700 4.07 46.51 -12.68
CA ILE A 700 3.58 47.28 -11.52
C ILE A 700 4.72 48.14 -10.95
N GLU A 701 5.93 47.58 -10.82
CA GLU A 701 7.06 48.31 -10.28
C GLU A 701 7.52 49.44 -11.21
N ALA A 702 7.42 49.25 -12.53
CA ALA A 702 7.62 50.32 -13.50
C ALA A 702 6.57 51.43 -13.38
N GLN A 703 5.30 51.08 -13.19
CA GLN A 703 4.25 52.07 -12.97
C GLN A 703 4.42 52.88 -11.69
N LYS A 704 4.79 52.23 -10.57
CA LYS A 704 5.09 52.92 -9.31
C LYS A 704 6.20 53.95 -9.47
N ARG A 705 7.27 53.63 -10.21
CA ARG A 705 8.34 54.59 -10.52
C ARG A 705 7.82 55.78 -11.32
N GLN A 706 6.98 55.55 -12.34
CA GLN A 706 6.35 56.63 -13.09
C GLN A 706 5.48 57.54 -12.22
N ILE A 707 4.68 56.97 -11.32
CA ILE A 707 3.84 57.74 -10.38
C ILE A 707 4.72 58.62 -9.49
N LYS A 708 5.77 58.05 -8.91
CA LYS A 708 6.71 58.81 -8.06
C LYS A 708 7.39 59.97 -8.81
N GLU A 709 7.76 59.74 -10.07
CA GLU A 709 8.37 60.77 -10.92
C GLU A 709 7.37 61.90 -11.26
N LEU A 710 6.08 61.56 -11.44
CA LEU A 710 5.01 62.54 -11.62
C LEU A 710 4.74 63.33 -10.33
N GLU A 711 4.72 62.67 -9.17
CA GLU A 711 4.56 63.31 -7.86
C GLU A 711 5.70 64.30 -7.56
N GLU A 712 6.94 63.93 -7.88
CA GLU A 712 8.11 64.83 -7.75
C GLU A 712 7.99 66.04 -8.69
N LYS A 713 7.55 65.84 -9.94
CA LYS A 713 7.30 66.94 -10.89
C LYS A 713 6.21 67.88 -10.39
N VAL A 714 5.10 67.36 -9.87
CA VAL A 714 4.01 68.17 -9.29
C VAL A 714 4.51 68.96 -8.07
N SER A 715 5.25 68.31 -7.17
CA SER A 715 5.82 68.96 -5.98
C SER A 715 6.78 70.11 -6.35
N THR A 716 7.61 69.91 -7.37
CA THR A 716 8.55 70.92 -7.87
C THR A 716 7.80 72.13 -8.44
N ILE A 717 6.67 71.91 -9.11
CA ILE A 717 5.86 72.96 -9.71
C ILE A 717 5.09 73.75 -8.65
N ILE A 718 4.51 73.08 -7.65
CA ILE A 718 3.86 73.75 -6.51
C ILE A 718 4.86 74.62 -5.77
N PHE A 719 6.08 74.11 -5.53
CA PHE A 719 7.14 74.88 -4.88
C PHE A 719 7.55 76.10 -5.70
N SER A 720 7.67 75.95 -7.02
CA SER A 720 8.00 77.04 -7.95
C SER A 720 6.90 78.11 -8.00
N ASN A 721 5.64 77.70 -8.02
CA ASN A 721 4.49 78.61 -8.00
C ASN A 721 4.36 79.36 -6.66
N ASN A 722 4.57 78.68 -5.52
CA ASN A 722 4.57 79.33 -4.21
C ASN A 722 5.73 80.31 -4.04
N ALA A 723 6.90 80.00 -4.58
CA ALA A 723 8.04 80.92 -4.62
C ALA A 723 7.74 82.14 -5.52
N PHE A 724 7.08 81.92 -6.67
CA PHE A 724 6.66 82.99 -7.58
C PHE A 724 5.61 83.90 -6.93
N ILE A 725 4.58 83.35 -6.30
CA ILE A 725 3.55 84.11 -5.56
C ILE A 725 4.17 84.89 -4.40
N SER A 726 5.11 84.28 -3.66
CA SER A 726 5.84 84.98 -2.60
C SER A 726 6.69 86.14 -3.13
N SER A 727 7.33 85.96 -4.29
CA SER A 727 8.10 87.03 -4.94
C SER A 727 7.23 88.19 -5.45
N LEU A 728 6.02 87.88 -5.95
CA LEU A 728 5.01 88.88 -6.32
C LEU A 728 4.50 89.66 -5.11
N ASN A 729 4.24 89.00 -3.98
CA ASN A 729 3.83 89.68 -2.75
C ASN A 729 4.91 90.60 -2.18
N VAL A 730 6.20 90.27 -2.35
CA VAL A 730 7.32 91.15 -1.94
C VAL A 730 7.50 92.34 -2.89
N MET A 731 7.04 92.24 -4.14
CA MET A 731 7.12 93.32 -5.13
C MET A 731 5.97 94.34 -5.02
N PHE A 732 4.87 93.97 -4.35
CA PHE A 732 3.67 94.79 -4.14
C PHE A 732 3.54 95.38 -2.71
N ILE A 733 4.55 95.17 -1.86
CA ILE A 733 4.78 95.89 -0.58
C ILE A 733 5.92 96.89 -0.82
#